data_AF-A0AAW1X3F2-F1
#
_entry.id   AF-A0AAW1X3F2-F1
#
_cell.length_a   1.000
_cell.length_b   1.000
_cell.length_c   1.000
_cell.angle_alpha   90.00
_cell.angle_beta   90.00
_cell.angle_gamma   90.00
#
_symmetry.space_group_name_H-M   'P 1'
#
loop_
_entity.id
_entity.type
_entity.pdbx_description
1 polymer ?
#
loop_
_entity_poly.entity_id
_entity_poly.type
_entity_poly.pdbx_seq_one_letter_code
_entity_poly.pdbx_strand_id
1 'polypeptide(L)'
;MEKLYEAEFINKIIGELSARVVNPSQKLHVADNPIGIESCRQEINRLLDVEENVVRMVGIWGTGGIGKTTIAKDVYNSIRHKFEGSCFLEVVGTNSSPYQSLAKLQETLLFDILGDSNLKVSSDAIGVSFIKERMRQKKVLLILDDVSESNQLKKLAPSSDCFGAGSRIIITTRDQHSLTAHGVGLIYEVKVLDDHRALELFSWHAFKCNEPPGEFSESALRAVDYAKGLPLALIVLGSHLIGRSKDQWEATLDSCSGFSQIRDILKISYSALGEDYLKELFLDIACFFKGAKVNQVTPILQACGRNPKIGMQLLEEKALIRIDEDKIWMHDLIEEMGKDIVIQEGEPGKRSRLWNFDDINHVLTNNTGTDKIKGIQIAWERVAWEWEREPDEICLNATSFSVLKNLVYFSDRMGVVLGYSGNIDYLSNKLRWLDWHGCPLQSFPSNFHPKELVWLNIDSAIITRLWEGRKIFPNLTSMILTGCRSLLELPDLTGIPYLKELTLEGCTSLVELGCPLQLFPSNFHPKELVLLQIYRSSITRLWKGRKICPNLTSMILAECESLLELPDFTGIPNLKELTLNRCKSLVEVHDSVGSLHRLETLNTSGCSKLVKLPREISLKSVQTINLSHCRRLKEFPKIIGKMDSLRTLNLLDSGIKELHPSIGNLIGLKVLLFWSCKNLTTLPCSIDRLQNLENLDLCGCSKLATFLEINRKMDSLRKLRLAFSGIKELHPSIGNLIGLKDLDLSYCKNLTTLPCSIDRWQNLETLDLKECTKLATSPEINRKMDSLRYLNLSCSGIKELHPSIGNLIGLKHLSLRGCKKLTTLPCSIYGLQNLETLDLSQCSKLVTFPTNTKSLHEDNGDGSLWLPKLKVLRMEGCNSYFLTTLDCLETLTELDLSSNSFVSLPACISKFVNLEKLDLSCCERLREIPELPPNLLEVDVSDCESLEKFWKLSKVLEGKELLGIKVIILLNCNRLCDNLGYNMDKMKHILLNNQDNAPFRVVFPGRTSEVPKWFNCWMDVIGPTCEEDVIGSTSEEDVIGPTGEPFDCEFSIKISENLKWEKIGLAICAVSEGAKPCYCDYAVSINEVCIRPSGTFRFARRKGVRSISTTDHVWLDYFPLPVERMAKVDDQKGCSSPQPYYMCRVRFTHPYADKFLKGCGVHLVCQESKDDEYSSNKVGGGGVEPTEQKRHRTDLLESENPQQKKHRGPNSM
;
A
#
# COMPACT_ATOMS: atom_id res chain seq x y z
N MET A 1 -59.01 -7.73 -1.19
CA MET A 1 -57.79 -8.10 -1.93
C MET A 1 -56.89 -9.03 -1.11
N GLU A 2 -56.68 -8.81 0.19
CA GLU A 2 -55.88 -9.72 1.04
C GLU A 2 -56.36 -11.17 1.06
N LYS A 3 -57.66 -11.44 1.18
CA LYS A 3 -58.20 -12.82 1.18
C LYS A 3 -58.02 -13.58 -0.15
N LEU A 4 -57.85 -12.89 -1.27
CA LEU A 4 -57.57 -13.50 -2.58
C LEU A 4 -56.09 -13.87 -2.72
N TYR A 5 -55.20 -13.00 -2.21
CA TYR A 5 -53.76 -13.25 -2.15
C TYR A 5 -53.41 -14.42 -1.22
N GLU A 6 -54.09 -14.51 -0.08
CA GLU A 6 -53.90 -15.59 0.90
C GLU A 6 -54.37 -16.94 0.35
N ALA A 7 -55.48 -16.98 -0.38
CA ALA A 7 -55.99 -18.18 -1.04
C ALA A 7 -55.09 -18.63 -2.22
N GLU A 8 -54.56 -17.70 -3.02
CA GLU A 8 -53.57 -18.02 -4.06
C GLU A 8 -52.25 -18.52 -3.46
N PHE A 9 -51.79 -17.93 -2.36
CA PHE A 9 -50.58 -18.34 -1.65
C PHE A 9 -50.74 -19.73 -1.01
N ILE A 10 -51.87 -20.00 -0.36
CA ILE A 10 -52.19 -21.32 0.21
C ILE A 10 -52.35 -22.36 -0.88
N ASN A 11 -53.03 -22.06 -1.99
CA ASN A 11 -53.13 -22.98 -3.13
C ASN A 11 -51.78 -23.26 -3.80
N LYS A 12 -50.87 -22.28 -3.82
CA LYS A 12 -49.49 -22.46 -4.29
C LYS A 12 -48.69 -23.39 -3.36
N ILE A 13 -48.81 -23.22 -2.04
CA ILE A 13 -48.18 -24.10 -1.05
C ILE A 13 -48.75 -25.51 -1.12
N ILE A 14 -50.07 -25.65 -1.24
CA ILE A 14 -50.74 -26.96 -1.38
C ILE A 14 -50.32 -27.62 -2.70
N GLY A 15 -50.21 -26.88 -3.80
CA GLY A 15 -49.69 -27.37 -5.07
C GLY A 15 -48.24 -27.87 -4.99
N GLU A 16 -47.35 -27.12 -4.31
CA GLU A 16 -45.96 -27.52 -4.08
C GLU A 16 -45.84 -28.73 -3.14
N LEU A 17 -46.69 -28.83 -2.11
CA LEU A 17 -46.72 -29.97 -1.19
C LEU A 17 -47.32 -31.23 -1.84
N SER A 18 -48.38 -31.10 -2.63
CA SER A 18 -48.97 -32.22 -3.37
C SER A 18 -48.03 -32.73 -4.47
N ALA A 19 -47.29 -31.86 -5.17
CA ALA A 19 -46.27 -32.27 -6.13
C ALA A 19 -45.09 -33.04 -5.49
N ARG A 20 -44.76 -32.76 -4.21
CA ARG A 20 -43.75 -33.51 -3.43
C ARG A 20 -44.21 -34.90 -3.00
N VAL A 21 -45.52 -35.18 -2.98
CA VAL A 21 -46.11 -36.43 -2.46
C VAL A 21 -46.40 -37.46 -3.57
N VAL A 22 -46.61 -37.02 -4.82
CA VAL A 22 -47.10 -37.89 -5.91
C VAL A 22 -46.01 -38.71 -6.64
N ASN A 23 -44.71 -38.40 -6.47
CA ASN A 23 -43.62 -39.23 -7.02
C ASN A 23 -42.47 -39.41 -6.00
N PRO A 24 -42.48 -40.50 -5.19
CA PRO A 24 -41.48 -40.78 -4.16
C PRO A 24 -40.10 -41.23 -4.70
N SER A 25 -39.93 -41.43 -6.01
CA SER A 25 -38.71 -42.03 -6.57
C SER A 25 -37.50 -41.06 -6.51
N GLN A 26 -36.58 -41.41 -5.61
CA GLN A 26 -35.15 -41.05 -5.52
C GLN A 26 -34.76 -39.57 -5.62
N LYS A 27 -34.92 -38.81 -4.51
CA LYS A 27 -34.14 -37.57 -4.32
C LYS A 27 -32.64 -37.93 -4.38
N LEU A 28 -31.87 -37.21 -5.18
CA LEU A 28 -30.42 -37.46 -5.31
C LEU A 28 -29.70 -36.95 -4.07
N HIS A 29 -28.70 -37.68 -3.58
CA HIS A 29 -27.76 -37.16 -2.58
C HIS A 29 -26.88 -36.11 -3.26
N VAL A 30 -26.87 -34.88 -2.71
CA VAL A 30 -26.15 -33.73 -3.28
C VAL A 30 -24.72 -33.71 -2.76
N ALA A 31 -24.59 -33.55 -1.44
CA ALA A 31 -23.36 -33.60 -0.65
C ALA A 31 -23.76 -33.72 0.82
N ASP A 32 -22.86 -34.20 1.68
CA ASP A 32 -23.12 -34.28 3.12
C ASP A 32 -23.27 -32.90 3.78
N ASN A 33 -22.55 -31.89 3.27
CA ASN A 33 -22.74 -30.49 3.64
C ASN A 33 -22.51 -29.54 2.44
N PRO A 34 -23.57 -29.14 1.71
CA PRO A 34 -23.46 -28.30 0.53
C PRO A 34 -23.22 -26.82 0.90
N ILE A 35 -22.00 -26.31 0.70
CA ILE A 35 -21.64 -24.89 0.92
C ILE A 35 -21.57 -24.14 -0.42
N GLY A 36 -22.10 -22.91 -0.44
CA GLY A 36 -22.00 -22.00 -1.60
C GLY A 36 -22.86 -22.34 -2.83
N ILE A 37 -23.65 -23.42 -2.78
CA ILE A 37 -24.43 -23.92 -3.92
C ILE A 37 -25.71 -23.10 -4.18
N GLU A 38 -26.26 -22.43 -3.16
CA GLU A 38 -27.50 -21.64 -3.25
C GLU A 38 -27.44 -20.58 -4.35
N SER A 39 -26.35 -19.81 -4.39
CA SER A 39 -26.15 -18.75 -5.39
C SER A 39 -26.07 -19.32 -6.81
N CYS A 40 -25.36 -20.45 -6.97
CA CYS A 40 -25.24 -21.14 -8.26
C CYS A 40 -26.61 -21.65 -8.74
N ARG A 41 -27.39 -22.25 -7.83
CA ARG A 41 -28.74 -22.72 -8.13
C ARG A 41 -29.63 -21.57 -8.58
N GLN A 42 -29.59 -20.41 -7.91
CA GLN A 42 -30.40 -19.25 -8.30
C GLN A 42 -30.05 -18.74 -9.70
N GLU A 43 -28.77 -18.67 -10.05
CA GLU A 43 -28.33 -18.25 -11.38
C GLU A 43 -28.73 -19.25 -12.47
N ILE A 44 -28.52 -20.55 -12.23
CA ILE A 44 -28.95 -21.60 -13.16
C ILE A 44 -30.47 -21.62 -13.31
N ASN A 45 -31.24 -21.45 -12.23
CA ASN A 45 -32.69 -21.38 -12.30
C ASN A 45 -33.19 -20.18 -13.14
N ARG A 46 -32.46 -19.05 -13.14
CA ARG A 46 -32.75 -17.91 -14.03
C ARG A 46 -32.48 -18.27 -15.51
N LEU A 47 -31.40 -18.99 -15.79
CA LEU A 47 -31.09 -19.46 -17.15
C LEU A 47 -32.13 -20.49 -17.63
N LEU A 48 -32.59 -21.36 -16.73
CA LEU A 48 -33.60 -22.36 -17.02
C LEU A 48 -34.98 -21.73 -17.20
N ASP A 49 -35.39 -20.75 -16.38
CA ASP A 49 -36.69 -20.07 -16.48
C ASP A 49 -37.86 -21.05 -16.63
N VAL A 50 -38.10 -21.84 -15.59
CA VAL A 50 -38.99 -23.03 -15.65
C VAL A 50 -40.45 -22.69 -16.02
N GLU A 51 -40.85 -21.43 -15.93
CA GLU A 51 -42.21 -20.96 -16.24
C GLU A 51 -42.41 -20.70 -17.75
N GLU A 52 -41.35 -20.51 -18.54
CA GLU A 52 -41.46 -20.31 -19.97
C GLU A 52 -41.79 -21.61 -20.73
N ASN A 53 -42.76 -21.55 -21.65
CA ASN A 53 -43.24 -22.73 -22.38
C ASN A 53 -42.42 -23.05 -23.65
N VAL A 54 -41.09 -22.97 -23.57
CA VAL A 54 -40.15 -23.36 -24.64
C VAL A 54 -39.19 -24.43 -24.15
N VAL A 55 -38.51 -25.15 -25.05
CA VAL A 55 -37.43 -26.08 -24.66
C VAL A 55 -36.14 -25.30 -24.45
N ARG A 56 -35.49 -25.44 -23.29
CA ARG A 56 -34.18 -24.81 -23.04
C ARG A 56 -33.12 -25.85 -22.70
N MET A 57 -31.95 -25.71 -23.34
CA MET A 57 -30.73 -26.46 -23.02
C MET A 57 -29.75 -25.51 -22.33
N VAL A 58 -29.23 -25.92 -21.17
CA VAL A 58 -28.25 -25.15 -20.38
C VAL A 58 -27.02 -26.01 -20.13
N GLY A 59 -25.84 -25.51 -20.50
CA GLY A 59 -24.56 -26.13 -20.20
C GLY A 59 -23.96 -25.61 -18.90
N ILE A 60 -23.44 -26.49 -18.04
CA ILE A 60 -22.65 -26.17 -16.86
C ILE A 60 -21.20 -26.59 -17.15
N TRP A 61 -20.30 -25.62 -17.21
CA TRP A 61 -18.93 -25.81 -17.65
C TRP A 61 -17.91 -25.33 -16.60
N GLY A 62 -16.73 -25.96 -16.55
CA GLY A 62 -15.65 -25.60 -15.64
C GLY A 62 -14.67 -26.75 -15.38
N THR A 63 -13.62 -26.48 -14.61
CA THR A 63 -12.54 -27.45 -14.35
C THR A 63 -12.99 -28.71 -13.58
N GLY A 64 -12.19 -29.77 -13.63
CA GLY A 64 -12.44 -31.00 -12.87
C GLY A 64 -12.45 -30.72 -11.37
N GLY A 65 -13.42 -31.28 -10.63
CA GLY A 65 -13.50 -31.09 -9.17
C GLY A 65 -14.10 -29.77 -8.69
N ILE A 66 -14.55 -28.88 -9.60
CA ILE A 66 -15.15 -27.57 -9.26
C ILE A 66 -16.59 -27.66 -8.69
N GLY A 67 -17.21 -28.84 -8.71
CA GLY A 67 -18.57 -29.04 -8.15
C GLY A 67 -19.73 -29.02 -9.16
N LYS A 68 -19.48 -29.15 -10.47
CA LYS A 68 -20.52 -29.19 -11.52
C LYS A 68 -21.63 -30.22 -11.24
N THR A 69 -21.24 -31.48 -10.99
CA THR A 69 -22.16 -32.59 -10.67
C THR A 69 -22.99 -32.27 -9.42
N THR A 70 -22.37 -31.70 -8.38
CA THR A 70 -23.04 -31.32 -7.13
C THR A 70 -24.10 -30.24 -7.38
N ILE A 71 -23.78 -29.21 -8.16
CA ILE A 71 -24.71 -28.15 -8.54
C ILE A 71 -25.87 -28.72 -9.36
N ALA A 72 -25.59 -29.59 -10.34
CA ALA A 72 -26.61 -30.23 -11.16
C ALA A 72 -27.57 -31.11 -10.33
N LYS A 73 -27.05 -31.87 -9.35
CA LYS A 73 -27.85 -32.67 -8.42
C LYS A 73 -28.78 -31.79 -7.55
N ASP A 74 -28.29 -30.64 -7.08
CA ASP A 74 -29.10 -29.70 -6.29
C ASP A 74 -30.23 -29.06 -7.13
N VAL A 75 -29.91 -28.60 -8.33
CA VAL A 75 -30.88 -28.05 -9.28
C VAL A 75 -31.94 -29.11 -9.64
N TYR A 76 -31.53 -30.35 -9.94
CA TYR A 76 -32.44 -31.46 -10.21
C TYR A 76 -33.48 -31.64 -9.11
N ASN A 77 -33.01 -31.78 -7.87
CA ASN A 77 -33.87 -31.97 -6.71
C ASN A 77 -34.82 -30.79 -6.50
N SER A 78 -34.36 -29.57 -6.77
CA SER A 78 -35.13 -28.35 -6.61
C SER A 78 -36.31 -28.26 -7.58
N ILE A 79 -36.15 -28.66 -8.85
CA ILE A 79 -37.15 -28.37 -9.89
C ILE A 79 -37.84 -29.60 -10.51
N ARG A 80 -37.36 -30.84 -10.26
CA ARG A 80 -37.90 -32.07 -10.89
C ARG A 80 -39.42 -32.26 -10.78
N HIS A 81 -40.01 -31.81 -9.67
CA HIS A 81 -41.45 -31.95 -9.40
C HIS A 81 -42.33 -31.11 -10.32
N LYS A 82 -41.75 -30.19 -11.09
CA LYS A 82 -42.44 -29.32 -12.07
C LYS A 82 -42.55 -29.93 -13.48
N PHE A 83 -42.11 -31.19 -13.66
CA PHE A 83 -42.01 -31.87 -14.95
C PHE A 83 -42.75 -33.21 -14.93
N GLU A 84 -43.24 -33.66 -16.08
CA GLU A 84 -43.98 -34.92 -16.24
C GLU A 84 -43.08 -36.16 -16.16
N GLY A 85 -41.79 -35.98 -16.41
CA GLY A 85 -40.75 -37.00 -16.23
C GLY A 85 -39.39 -36.34 -16.06
N SER A 86 -38.55 -36.95 -15.23
CA SER A 86 -37.23 -36.41 -14.91
C SER A 86 -36.19 -37.52 -14.86
N CYS A 87 -35.00 -37.29 -15.42
CA CYS A 87 -33.92 -38.27 -15.44
C CYS A 87 -32.56 -37.59 -15.20
N PHE A 88 -31.70 -38.25 -14.42
CA PHE A 88 -30.32 -37.85 -14.17
C PHE A 88 -29.41 -38.98 -14.66
N LEU A 89 -28.66 -38.73 -15.73
CA LEU A 89 -27.75 -39.71 -16.34
C LEU A 89 -26.31 -39.31 -16.10
N GLU A 90 -25.57 -40.19 -15.45
CA GLU A 90 -24.10 -40.12 -15.40
C GLU A 90 -23.55 -40.73 -16.69
N VAL A 91 -22.93 -39.90 -17.55
CA VAL A 91 -22.50 -40.27 -18.91
C VAL A 91 -21.06 -40.82 -18.94
N VAL A 92 -20.47 -41.08 -17.76
CA VAL A 92 -19.05 -41.42 -17.53
C VAL A 92 -18.44 -42.26 -18.65
N GLY A 93 -17.33 -41.77 -19.19
CA GLY A 93 -16.67 -42.23 -20.41
C GLY A 93 -16.84 -43.72 -20.72
N THR A 94 -17.54 -44.01 -21.82
CA THR A 94 -17.78 -45.34 -22.38
C THR A 94 -16.51 -46.14 -22.75
N ASN A 95 -15.33 -45.62 -22.42
CA ASN A 95 -14.04 -46.26 -22.65
C ASN A 95 -13.54 -47.05 -21.41
N SER A 96 -14.16 -46.90 -20.25
CA SER A 96 -13.68 -47.49 -18.98
C SER A 96 -14.40 -48.79 -18.58
N SER A 97 -15.57 -49.09 -19.15
CA SER A 97 -16.26 -50.38 -18.94
C SER A 97 -16.77 -50.95 -20.27
N PRO A 98 -16.53 -52.24 -20.58
CA PRO A 98 -17.14 -52.93 -21.72
C PRO A 98 -18.66 -53.10 -21.61
N TYR A 99 -19.28 -52.67 -20.49
CA TYR A 99 -20.63 -53.07 -20.08
C TYR A 99 -21.69 -51.97 -20.24
N GLN A 100 -21.32 -50.72 -20.59
CA GLN A 100 -22.26 -49.61 -20.75
C GLN A 100 -22.22 -49.06 -22.18
N SER A 101 -23.03 -49.65 -23.07
CA SER A 101 -23.24 -49.11 -24.41
C SER A 101 -24.15 -47.87 -24.35
N LEU A 102 -24.01 -46.95 -25.30
CA LEU A 102 -24.91 -45.78 -25.44
C LEU A 102 -26.40 -46.19 -25.52
N ALA A 103 -26.69 -47.35 -26.11
CA ALA A 103 -28.03 -47.93 -26.14
C ALA A 103 -28.57 -48.20 -24.72
N LYS A 104 -27.72 -48.65 -23.78
CA LYS A 104 -28.09 -48.87 -22.37
C LYS A 104 -28.45 -47.56 -21.66
N LEU A 105 -27.70 -46.49 -21.91
CA LEU A 105 -28.01 -45.16 -21.36
C LEU A 105 -29.33 -44.62 -21.91
N GLN A 106 -29.64 -44.89 -23.18
CA GLN A 106 -30.93 -44.56 -23.78
C GLN A 106 -32.07 -45.40 -23.20
N GLU A 107 -31.86 -46.69 -22.90
CA GLU A 107 -32.83 -47.52 -22.17
C GLU A 107 -33.15 -46.92 -20.79
N THR A 108 -32.12 -46.55 -20.02
CA THR A 108 -32.29 -45.89 -18.71
C THR A 108 -33.04 -44.57 -18.84
N LEU A 109 -32.68 -43.73 -19.82
CA LEU A 109 -33.38 -42.47 -20.11
C LEU A 109 -34.88 -42.68 -20.36
N LEU A 110 -35.21 -43.63 -21.24
CA LEU A 110 -36.58 -43.94 -21.62
C LEU A 110 -37.34 -44.54 -20.43
N PHE A 111 -36.71 -45.41 -19.65
CA PHE A 111 -37.29 -46.01 -18.46
C PHE A 111 -37.63 -44.96 -17.39
N ASP A 112 -36.69 -44.07 -17.04
CA ASP A 112 -36.88 -43.07 -15.99
C ASP A 112 -37.97 -42.03 -16.32
N ILE A 113 -38.12 -41.68 -17.61
CA ILE A 113 -39.10 -40.67 -18.06
C ILE A 113 -40.47 -41.28 -18.43
N LEU A 114 -40.50 -42.50 -18.97
CA LEU A 114 -41.74 -43.14 -19.45
C LEU A 114 -42.30 -44.18 -18.50
N GLY A 115 -41.49 -44.74 -17.60
CA GLY A 115 -41.88 -45.82 -16.68
C GLY A 115 -42.10 -47.18 -17.34
N ASP A 116 -41.68 -47.36 -18.60
CA ASP A 116 -41.89 -48.59 -19.37
C ASP A 116 -40.70 -49.55 -19.23
N SER A 117 -40.87 -50.56 -18.38
CA SER A 117 -39.85 -51.60 -18.11
C SER A 117 -39.64 -52.61 -19.24
N ASN A 118 -40.48 -52.59 -20.29
CA ASN A 118 -40.42 -53.55 -21.40
C ASN A 118 -39.70 -53.02 -22.65
N LEU A 119 -39.26 -51.77 -22.64
CA LEU A 119 -38.62 -51.09 -23.77
C LEU A 119 -37.13 -51.50 -23.88
N LYS A 120 -36.80 -52.33 -24.88
CA LYS A 120 -35.41 -52.70 -25.21
C LYS A 120 -34.91 -51.93 -26.43
N VAL A 121 -33.72 -51.34 -26.31
CA VAL A 121 -33.05 -50.60 -27.38
C VAL A 121 -31.99 -51.51 -28.00
N SER A 122 -32.28 -52.07 -29.18
CA SER A 122 -31.38 -52.99 -29.87
C SER A 122 -30.17 -52.32 -30.53
N SER A 123 -30.21 -51.00 -30.76
CA SER A 123 -29.06 -50.19 -31.20
C SER A 123 -29.25 -48.72 -30.82
N ASP A 124 -28.15 -47.98 -30.74
CA ASP A 124 -28.15 -46.56 -30.37
C ASP A 124 -28.91 -45.67 -31.37
N ALA A 125 -28.91 -46.03 -32.66
CA ALA A 125 -29.72 -45.37 -33.68
C ALA A 125 -31.24 -45.54 -33.45
N ILE A 126 -31.66 -46.74 -33.05
CA ILE A 126 -33.06 -47.03 -32.71
C ILE A 126 -33.47 -46.27 -31.43
N GLY A 127 -32.57 -46.19 -30.45
CA GLY A 127 -32.82 -45.41 -29.23
C GLY A 127 -33.02 -43.91 -29.51
N VAL A 128 -32.25 -43.32 -30.44
CA VAL A 128 -32.48 -41.94 -30.90
C VAL A 128 -33.89 -41.75 -31.46
N SER A 129 -34.36 -42.69 -32.28
CA SER A 129 -35.73 -42.64 -32.83
C SER A 129 -36.79 -42.72 -31.73
N PHE A 130 -36.62 -43.61 -30.74
CA PHE A 130 -37.53 -43.69 -29.61
C PHE A 130 -37.56 -42.42 -28.77
N ILE A 131 -36.40 -41.80 -28.50
CA ILE A 131 -36.33 -40.52 -27.80
C ILE A 131 -37.11 -39.46 -28.58
N LYS A 132 -36.88 -39.34 -29.89
CA LYS A 132 -37.59 -38.38 -30.75
C LYS A 132 -39.11 -38.58 -30.78
N GLU A 133 -39.58 -39.81 -30.86
CA GLU A 133 -41.02 -40.10 -30.97
C GLU A 133 -41.73 -39.96 -29.62
N ARG A 134 -41.11 -40.42 -28.53
CA ARG A 134 -41.77 -40.52 -27.23
C ARG A 134 -41.62 -39.27 -26.35
N MET A 135 -40.59 -38.45 -26.55
CA MET A 135 -40.33 -37.26 -25.72
C MET A 135 -40.95 -35.97 -26.28
N ARG A 136 -41.33 -35.94 -27.56
CA ARG A 136 -41.80 -34.73 -28.27
C ARG A 136 -43.08 -34.11 -27.71
N GLN A 137 -43.87 -34.87 -26.96
CA GLN A 137 -45.13 -34.40 -26.36
C GLN A 137 -45.10 -34.31 -24.83
N LYS A 138 -43.94 -34.57 -24.20
CA LYS A 138 -43.80 -34.51 -22.74
C LYS A 138 -42.97 -33.33 -22.30
N LYS A 139 -43.37 -32.69 -21.20
CA LYS A 139 -42.56 -31.71 -20.48
C LYS A 139 -41.55 -32.41 -19.56
N VAL A 140 -40.28 -32.49 -19.96
CA VAL A 140 -39.26 -33.30 -19.26
C VAL A 140 -38.12 -32.48 -18.66
N LEU A 141 -37.52 -33.00 -17.58
CA LEU A 141 -36.24 -32.52 -17.02
C LEU A 141 -35.16 -33.58 -17.24
N LEU A 142 -34.15 -33.27 -18.04
CA LEU A 142 -33.03 -34.19 -18.32
C LEU A 142 -31.71 -33.59 -17.85
N ILE A 143 -30.95 -34.31 -17.04
CA ILE A 143 -29.56 -33.97 -16.73
C ILE A 143 -28.62 -35.01 -17.35
N LEU A 144 -27.66 -34.54 -18.15
CA LEU A 144 -26.56 -35.32 -18.69
C LEU A 144 -25.28 -34.88 -17.98
N ASP A 145 -24.80 -35.70 -17.05
CA ASP A 145 -23.64 -35.40 -16.20
C ASP A 145 -22.33 -35.96 -16.78
N ASP A 146 -21.29 -35.14 -16.79
CA ASP A 146 -19.91 -35.41 -17.24
C ASP A 146 -19.83 -35.86 -18.71
N VAL A 147 -20.52 -35.15 -19.60
CA VAL A 147 -20.44 -35.40 -21.05
C VAL A 147 -19.06 -35.03 -21.57
N SER A 148 -18.34 -36.00 -22.13
CA SER A 148 -16.97 -35.82 -22.63
C SER A 148 -16.86 -35.71 -24.15
N GLU A 149 -17.86 -36.20 -24.90
CA GLU A 149 -17.85 -36.19 -26.37
C GLU A 149 -19.17 -35.72 -26.98
N SER A 150 -19.10 -34.89 -28.03
CA SER A 150 -20.29 -34.40 -28.77
C SER A 150 -21.17 -35.55 -29.31
N ASN A 151 -20.60 -36.71 -29.64
CA ASN A 151 -21.36 -37.87 -30.13
C ASN A 151 -22.31 -38.44 -29.07
N GLN A 152 -21.91 -38.42 -27.79
CA GLN A 152 -22.77 -38.84 -26.69
C GLN A 152 -23.98 -37.91 -26.59
N LEU A 153 -23.73 -36.61 -26.69
CA LEU A 153 -24.77 -35.58 -26.64
C LEU A 153 -25.78 -35.72 -27.80
N LYS A 154 -25.30 -35.94 -29.03
CA LYS A 154 -26.15 -36.17 -30.22
C LYS A 154 -27.03 -37.41 -30.11
N LYS A 155 -26.61 -38.42 -29.34
CA LYS A 155 -27.36 -39.68 -29.17
C LYS A 155 -28.33 -39.67 -27.99
N LEU A 156 -28.05 -38.87 -26.96
CA LEU A 156 -28.90 -38.77 -25.76
C LEU A 156 -29.88 -37.58 -25.82
N ALA A 157 -29.46 -36.46 -26.41
CA ALA A 157 -30.29 -35.27 -26.60
C ALA A 157 -30.06 -34.66 -28.00
N PRO A 158 -30.56 -35.28 -29.09
CA PRO A 158 -30.17 -34.94 -30.46
C PRO A 158 -30.43 -33.48 -30.88
N SER A 159 -31.55 -32.90 -30.45
CA SER A 159 -31.95 -31.51 -30.70
C SER A 159 -33.06 -31.11 -29.73
N SER A 160 -33.30 -29.80 -29.57
CA SER A 160 -34.41 -29.28 -28.76
C SER A 160 -35.79 -29.76 -29.24
N ASP A 161 -35.96 -29.96 -30.55
CA ASP A 161 -37.22 -30.40 -31.18
C ASP A 161 -37.64 -31.83 -30.79
N CYS A 162 -36.75 -32.60 -30.20
CA CYS A 162 -37.05 -33.95 -29.70
C CYS A 162 -37.91 -33.93 -28.43
N PHE A 163 -38.07 -32.77 -27.77
CA PHE A 163 -38.70 -32.64 -26.47
C PHE A 163 -39.95 -31.75 -26.53
N GLY A 164 -40.93 -32.01 -25.67
CA GLY A 164 -42.15 -31.22 -25.58
C GLY A 164 -41.92 -29.82 -25.00
N ALA A 165 -42.84 -28.91 -25.29
CA ALA A 165 -42.79 -27.53 -24.80
C ALA A 165 -42.63 -27.47 -23.27
N GLY A 166 -41.81 -26.52 -22.79
CA GLY A 166 -41.48 -26.39 -21.37
C GLY A 166 -40.42 -27.36 -20.83
N SER A 167 -39.79 -28.20 -21.67
CA SER A 167 -38.72 -29.12 -21.24
C SER A 167 -37.40 -28.40 -20.92
N ARG A 168 -36.62 -28.95 -20.00
CA ARG A 168 -35.30 -28.44 -19.58
C ARG A 168 -34.24 -29.53 -19.67
N ILE A 169 -33.15 -29.24 -20.37
CA ILE A 169 -32.01 -30.14 -20.48
C ILE A 169 -30.78 -29.44 -19.89
N ILE A 170 -30.13 -30.06 -18.91
CA ILE A 170 -28.91 -29.57 -18.28
C ILE A 170 -27.77 -30.51 -18.66
N ILE A 171 -26.65 -29.95 -19.10
CA ILE A 171 -25.49 -30.73 -19.54
C ILE A 171 -24.30 -30.26 -18.72
N THR A 172 -23.65 -31.14 -17.96
CA THR A 172 -22.38 -30.80 -17.30
C THR A 172 -21.21 -31.31 -18.13
N THR A 173 -20.16 -30.51 -18.28
CA THR A 173 -18.98 -30.89 -19.06
C THR A 173 -17.73 -30.12 -18.63
N ARG A 174 -16.57 -30.64 -19.01
CA ARG A 174 -15.28 -29.94 -18.92
C ARG A 174 -14.92 -29.24 -20.25
N ASP A 175 -15.68 -29.49 -21.31
CA ASP A 175 -15.41 -29.04 -22.67
C ASP A 175 -16.54 -28.12 -23.18
N GLN A 176 -16.28 -26.81 -23.20
CA GLN A 176 -17.23 -25.81 -23.66
C GLN A 176 -17.59 -25.99 -25.15
N HIS A 177 -16.65 -26.44 -25.98
CA HIS A 177 -16.86 -26.63 -27.41
C HIS A 177 -17.91 -27.70 -27.68
N SER A 178 -17.96 -28.75 -26.86
CA SER A 178 -18.98 -29.80 -26.97
C SER A 178 -20.41 -29.27 -26.82
N LEU A 179 -20.61 -28.20 -26.04
CA LEU A 179 -21.90 -27.51 -25.87
C LEU A 179 -22.21 -26.61 -27.07
N THR A 180 -21.28 -25.75 -27.47
CA THR A 180 -21.48 -24.78 -28.54
C THR A 180 -21.66 -25.47 -29.90
N ALA A 181 -20.89 -26.52 -30.18
CA ALA A 181 -21.00 -27.33 -31.40
C ALA A 181 -22.36 -28.07 -31.51
N HIS A 182 -23.02 -28.29 -30.37
CA HIS A 182 -24.36 -28.89 -30.31
C HIS A 182 -25.49 -27.84 -30.32
N GLY A 183 -25.16 -26.56 -30.42
CA GLY A 183 -26.13 -25.46 -30.45
C GLY A 183 -26.66 -25.03 -29.08
N VAL A 184 -25.96 -25.37 -27.99
CA VAL A 184 -26.33 -24.92 -26.64
C VAL A 184 -25.83 -23.48 -26.43
N GLY A 185 -26.74 -22.51 -26.55
CA GLY A 185 -26.43 -21.09 -26.41
C GLY A 185 -26.36 -20.55 -24.98
N LEU A 186 -26.90 -21.28 -24.00
CA LEU A 186 -26.90 -20.88 -22.58
C LEU A 186 -25.83 -21.70 -21.83
N ILE A 187 -24.71 -21.07 -21.45
CA ILE A 187 -23.60 -21.73 -20.75
C ILE A 187 -23.31 -20.99 -19.45
N TYR A 188 -23.24 -21.75 -18.36
CA TYR A 188 -22.87 -21.29 -17.03
C TYR A 188 -21.47 -21.79 -16.67
N GLU A 189 -20.51 -20.86 -16.50
CA GLU A 189 -19.16 -21.17 -16.00
C GLU A 189 -19.17 -21.22 -14.47
N VAL A 190 -18.71 -22.34 -13.90
CA VAL A 190 -18.61 -22.51 -12.45
C VAL A 190 -17.34 -21.84 -11.92
N LYS A 191 -17.51 -20.93 -10.96
CA LYS A 191 -16.41 -20.24 -10.27
C LYS A 191 -15.87 -21.05 -9.09
N VAL A 192 -14.60 -20.85 -8.74
CA VAL A 192 -14.01 -21.34 -7.48
C VAL A 192 -14.71 -20.72 -6.27
N LEU A 193 -14.63 -21.39 -5.12
CA LEU A 193 -15.12 -20.85 -3.85
C LEU A 193 -14.23 -19.69 -3.41
N ASP A 194 -14.84 -18.63 -2.86
CA ASP A 194 -14.11 -17.59 -2.14
C ASP A 194 -13.48 -18.14 -0.85
N ASP A 195 -12.45 -17.47 -0.34
CA ASP A 195 -11.65 -17.94 0.81
C ASP A 195 -12.50 -18.26 2.04
N HIS A 196 -13.56 -17.50 2.29
CA HIS A 196 -14.47 -17.75 3.40
C HIS A 196 -15.24 -19.06 3.22
N ARG A 197 -15.89 -19.25 2.07
CA ARG A 197 -16.62 -20.49 1.77
C ARG A 197 -15.69 -21.70 1.63
N ALA A 198 -14.48 -21.48 1.13
CA ALA A 198 -13.44 -22.50 1.05
C ALA A 198 -13.02 -22.98 2.44
N LEU A 199 -12.80 -22.04 3.38
CA LEU A 199 -12.50 -22.35 4.77
C LEU A 199 -13.64 -23.08 5.48
N GLU A 200 -14.89 -22.67 5.23
CA GLU A 200 -16.06 -23.35 5.78
C GLU A 200 -16.15 -24.80 5.30
N LEU A 201 -15.95 -25.03 4.00
CA LEU A 201 -15.99 -26.38 3.41
C LEU A 201 -14.84 -27.25 3.94
N PHE A 202 -13.63 -26.71 3.97
CA PHE A 202 -12.48 -27.40 4.55
C PHE A 202 -12.71 -27.76 6.02
N SER A 203 -13.17 -26.80 6.82
CA SER A 203 -13.41 -26.97 8.27
C SER A 203 -14.43 -28.07 8.54
N TRP A 204 -15.48 -28.16 7.71
CA TRP A 204 -16.48 -29.20 7.86
C TRP A 204 -15.90 -30.59 7.60
N HIS A 205 -15.02 -30.72 6.62
CA HIS A 205 -14.40 -31.99 6.30
C HIS A 205 -13.30 -32.39 7.29
N ALA A 206 -12.58 -31.42 7.86
CA ALA A 206 -11.50 -31.63 8.82
C ALA A 206 -11.96 -31.76 10.29
N PHE A 207 -12.96 -30.98 10.71
CA PHE A 207 -13.35 -30.82 12.11
C PHE A 207 -14.84 -31.10 12.39
N LYS A 208 -15.68 -31.23 11.35
CA LYS A 208 -17.14 -31.34 11.46
C LYS A 208 -17.83 -30.08 12.01
N CYS A 209 -17.21 -28.91 11.86
CA CYS A 209 -17.75 -27.61 12.22
C CYS A 209 -17.40 -26.55 11.17
N ASN A 210 -18.02 -25.36 11.28
CA ASN A 210 -17.91 -24.31 10.24
C ASN A 210 -16.59 -23.53 10.29
N GLU A 211 -15.89 -23.54 11.42
CA GLU A 211 -14.64 -22.82 11.63
C GLU A 211 -13.59 -23.74 12.26
N PRO A 212 -12.29 -23.54 11.98
CA PRO A 212 -11.23 -24.32 12.61
C PRO A 212 -11.08 -23.94 14.09
N PRO A 213 -10.73 -24.89 14.99
CA PRO A 213 -10.31 -24.57 16.34
C PRO A 213 -9.08 -23.66 16.32
N GLY A 214 -8.97 -22.73 17.28
CA GLY A 214 -7.97 -21.66 17.26
C GLY A 214 -6.51 -22.12 17.09
N GLU A 215 -6.16 -23.30 17.57
CA GLU A 215 -4.81 -23.88 17.44
C GLU A 215 -4.46 -24.37 16.02
N PHE A 216 -5.48 -24.66 15.19
CA PHE A 216 -5.37 -25.13 13.80
C PHE A 216 -5.66 -24.04 12.76
N SER A 217 -6.04 -22.83 13.15
CA SER A 217 -6.46 -21.77 12.23
C SER A 217 -5.43 -21.44 11.15
N GLU A 218 -4.15 -21.34 11.52
CA GLU A 218 -3.07 -21.05 10.56
C GLU A 218 -2.87 -22.20 9.55
N SER A 219 -2.83 -23.45 10.03
CA SER A 219 -2.70 -24.64 9.19
C SER A 219 -3.92 -24.83 8.26
N ALA A 220 -5.12 -24.51 8.75
CA ALA A 220 -6.35 -24.53 7.95
C ALA A 220 -6.31 -23.46 6.83
N LEU A 221 -5.86 -22.24 7.13
CA LEU A 221 -5.66 -21.20 6.12
C LEU A 221 -4.60 -21.60 5.09
N ARG A 222 -3.49 -22.23 5.50
CA ARG A 222 -2.49 -22.79 4.56
C ARG A 222 -3.10 -23.87 3.65
N ALA A 223 -3.95 -24.76 4.18
CA ALA A 223 -4.62 -25.78 3.38
C ALA A 223 -5.64 -25.19 2.39
N VAL A 224 -6.38 -24.16 2.81
CA VAL A 224 -7.29 -23.40 1.92
C VAL A 224 -6.52 -22.67 0.83
N ASP A 225 -5.40 -22.04 1.19
CA ASP A 225 -4.52 -21.35 0.25
C ASP A 225 -3.94 -22.33 -0.79
N TYR A 226 -3.54 -23.53 -0.37
CA TYR A 226 -3.11 -24.60 -1.30
C TYR A 226 -4.23 -25.03 -2.26
N ALA A 227 -5.47 -25.15 -1.77
CA ALA A 227 -6.60 -25.57 -2.58
C ALA A 227 -7.13 -24.48 -3.54
N LYS A 228 -6.82 -23.19 -3.27
CA LYS A 228 -7.30 -22.01 -4.03
C LYS A 228 -8.79 -22.05 -4.38
N GLY A 229 -9.61 -22.49 -3.42
CA GLY A 229 -11.07 -22.53 -3.57
C GLY A 229 -11.62 -23.68 -4.43
N LEU A 230 -10.81 -24.66 -4.84
CA LEU A 230 -11.28 -25.87 -5.53
C LEU A 230 -11.97 -26.84 -4.54
N PRO A 231 -13.29 -27.08 -4.63
CA PRO A 231 -14.04 -27.87 -3.66
C PRO A 231 -13.49 -29.29 -3.43
N LEU A 232 -13.15 -30.00 -4.50
CA LEU A 232 -12.58 -31.34 -4.40
C LEU A 232 -11.27 -31.37 -3.60
N ALA A 233 -10.40 -30.37 -3.79
CA ALA A 233 -9.15 -30.30 -3.07
C ALA A 233 -9.39 -30.06 -1.58
N LEU A 234 -10.28 -29.13 -1.23
CA LEU A 234 -10.67 -28.84 0.16
C LEU A 234 -11.24 -30.08 0.87
N ILE A 235 -12.09 -30.84 0.17
CA ILE A 235 -12.69 -32.08 0.69
C ILE A 235 -11.62 -33.14 0.95
N VAL A 236 -10.74 -33.40 -0.01
CA VAL A 236 -9.67 -34.41 0.12
C VAL A 236 -8.70 -34.03 1.23
N LEU A 237 -8.29 -32.76 1.31
CA LEU A 237 -7.42 -32.25 2.36
C LEU A 237 -8.06 -32.44 3.74
N GLY A 238 -9.29 -31.95 3.93
CA GLY A 238 -9.97 -32.04 5.22
C GLY A 238 -10.21 -33.49 5.64
N SER A 239 -10.64 -34.35 4.72
CA SER A 239 -10.84 -35.78 4.99
C SER A 239 -9.55 -36.54 5.29
N HIS A 240 -8.40 -36.09 4.79
CA HIS A 240 -7.12 -36.71 5.11
C HIS A 240 -6.57 -36.28 6.47
N LEU A 241 -6.86 -35.04 6.86
CA LEU A 241 -6.33 -34.39 8.06
C LEU A 241 -7.20 -34.62 9.32
N ILE A 242 -8.44 -35.06 9.15
CA ILE A 242 -9.36 -35.34 10.26
C ILE A 242 -8.75 -36.30 11.30
N GLY A 243 -8.84 -35.91 12.58
CA GLY A 243 -8.37 -36.71 13.72
C GLY A 243 -6.85 -36.76 13.92
N ARG A 244 -6.06 -36.00 13.15
CA ARG A 244 -4.60 -35.91 13.29
C ARG A 244 -4.18 -34.78 14.23
N SER A 245 -2.98 -34.87 14.80
CA SER A 245 -2.38 -33.81 15.62
C SER A 245 -1.88 -32.63 14.77
N LYS A 246 -1.67 -31.47 15.39
CA LYS A 246 -1.12 -30.28 14.72
C LYS A 246 0.23 -30.54 14.03
N ASP A 247 1.16 -31.21 14.69
CA ASP A 247 2.46 -31.55 14.09
C ASP A 247 2.31 -32.44 12.84
N GLN A 248 1.32 -33.35 12.86
CA GLN A 248 1.01 -34.18 11.70
C GLN A 248 0.37 -33.38 10.56
N TRP A 249 -0.40 -32.34 10.87
CA TRP A 249 -0.92 -31.41 9.86
C TRP A 249 0.22 -30.64 9.20
N GLU A 250 1.10 -30.03 10.00
CA GLU A 250 2.25 -29.28 9.53
C GLU A 250 3.17 -30.17 8.68
N ALA A 251 3.55 -31.35 9.18
CA ALA A 251 4.33 -32.29 8.41
C ALA A 251 3.66 -32.74 7.09
N THR A 252 2.32 -32.91 7.09
CA THR A 252 1.59 -33.28 5.86
C THR A 252 1.58 -32.12 4.86
N LEU A 253 1.32 -30.89 5.31
CA LEU A 253 1.30 -29.69 4.47
C LEU A 253 2.70 -29.29 3.98
N ASP A 254 3.74 -29.55 4.76
CA ASP A 254 5.14 -29.28 4.41
C ASP A 254 5.72 -30.33 3.45
N SER A 255 5.18 -31.54 3.44
CA SER A 255 5.74 -32.65 2.65
C SER A 255 5.62 -32.51 1.12
N CYS A 256 4.91 -31.49 0.59
CA CYS A 256 4.72 -31.10 -0.83
C CYS A 256 4.48 -32.23 -1.88
N SER A 257 4.37 -33.49 -1.44
CA SER A 257 4.10 -34.67 -2.23
C SER A 257 2.60 -34.93 -2.16
N GLY A 258 1.89 -34.07 -2.91
CA GLY A 258 0.46 -33.86 -2.84
C GLY A 258 -0.40 -35.11 -2.98
N PHE A 259 -1.59 -35.00 -2.41
CA PHE A 259 -2.67 -35.97 -2.41
C PHE A 259 -2.93 -36.51 -3.83
N SER A 260 -2.40 -37.70 -4.11
CA SER A 260 -2.46 -38.35 -5.43
C SER A 260 -3.87 -38.38 -6.01
N GLN A 261 -4.88 -38.51 -5.15
CA GLN A 261 -6.30 -38.49 -5.51
C GLN A 261 -6.75 -37.20 -6.23
N ILE A 262 -6.27 -36.02 -5.80
CA ILE A 262 -6.60 -34.74 -6.46
C ILE A 262 -5.96 -34.72 -7.84
N ARG A 263 -4.70 -35.13 -7.91
CA ARG A 263 -3.89 -35.14 -9.14
C ARG A 263 -4.46 -36.10 -10.17
N ASP A 264 -4.88 -37.29 -9.76
CA ASP A 264 -5.48 -38.30 -10.63
C ASP A 264 -6.76 -37.78 -11.31
N ILE A 265 -7.61 -37.06 -10.57
CA ILE A 265 -8.86 -36.50 -11.10
C ILE A 265 -8.59 -35.36 -12.11
N LEU A 266 -7.61 -34.50 -11.83
CA LEU A 266 -7.20 -33.43 -12.74
C LEU A 266 -6.50 -34.00 -13.99
N LYS A 267 -5.70 -35.07 -13.85
CA LYS A 267 -4.98 -35.76 -14.93
C LYS A 267 -5.89 -36.38 -15.99
N ILE A 268 -7.15 -36.64 -15.67
CA ILE A 268 -8.18 -37.05 -16.65
C ILE A 268 -8.32 -35.99 -17.74
N SER A 269 -8.37 -34.70 -17.37
CA SER A 269 -8.52 -33.60 -18.32
C SER A 269 -7.31 -33.46 -19.25
N TYR A 270 -6.09 -33.68 -18.73
CA TYR A 270 -4.86 -33.72 -19.53
C TYR A 270 -4.83 -34.91 -20.50
N SER A 271 -5.20 -36.09 -20.02
CA SER A 271 -5.26 -37.31 -20.83
C SER A 271 -6.23 -37.18 -22.01
N ALA A 272 -7.31 -36.43 -21.82
CA ALA A 272 -8.34 -36.16 -22.83
C ALA A 272 -7.96 -35.10 -23.88
N LEU A 273 -6.77 -34.49 -23.83
CA LEU A 273 -6.36 -33.47 -24.80
C LEU A 273 -6.20 -33.97 -26.24
N GLY A 274 -6.16 -35.30 -26.46
CA GLY A 274 -6.15 -35.93 -27.78
C GLY A 274 -4.86 -35.73 -28.57
N GLU A 275 -4.53 -34.48 -28.92
CA GLU A 275 -3.40 -34.09 -29.76
C GLU A 275 -2.12 -33.89 -28.93
N ASP A 276 -1.01 -34.48 -29.36
CA ASP A 276 0.27 -34.40 -28.64
C ASP A 276 0.81 -32.96 -28.53
N TYR A 277 0.55 -32.09 -29.51
CA TYR A 277 1.00 -30.71 -29.42
C TYR A 277 0.23 -29.90 -28.36
N LEU A 278 -1.04 -30.22 -28.08
CA LEU A 278 -1.83 -29.57 -27.03
C LEU A 278 -1.31 -29.95 -25.64
N LYS A 279 -0.91 -31.22 -25.47
CA LYS A 279 -0.25 -31.69 -24.26
C LYS A 279 1.08 -30.97 -24.04
N GLU A 280 1.91 -30.86 -25.08
CA GLU A 280 3.17 -30.12 -25.00
C GLU A 280 2.96 -28.62 -24.74
N LEU A 281 1.92 -28.01 -25.31
CA LEU A 281 1.54 -26.62 -25.04
C LEU A 281 1.10 -26.43 -23.58
N PHE A 282 0.28 -27.34 -23.06
CA PHE A 282 -0.16 -27.32 -21.66
C PHE A 282 1.05 -27.41 -20.71
N LEU A 283 1.99 -28.32 -20.97
CA LEU A 283 3.21 -28.47 -20.17
C LEU A 283 4.12 -27.24 -20.26
N ASP A 284 4.26 -26.63 -21.45
CA ASP A 284 5.03 -25.38 -21.60
C ASP A 284 4.40 -24.23 -20.79
N ILE A 285 3.07 -24.13 -20.76
CA ILE A 285 2.38 -23.12 -19.94
C ILE A 285 2.58 -23.40 -18.46
N ALA A 286 2.36 -24.64 -18.02
CA ALA A 286 2.50 -25.03 -16.62
C ALA A 286 3.93 -24.83 -16.08
N CYS A 287 4.95 -25.18 -16.87
CA CYS A 287 6.33 -25.05 -16.43
C CYS A 287 6.86 -23.61 -16.57
N PHE A 288 6.47 -22.86 -17.62
CA PHE A 288 7.19 -21.66 -18.01
C PHE A 288 6.34 -20.39 -18.20
N PHE A 289 5.08 -20.51 -18.66
CA PHE A 289 4.31 -19.35 -19.15
C PHE A 289 3.09 -18.95 -18.30
N LYS A 290 2.89 -19.56 -17.13
CA LYS A 290 1.89 -19.07 -16.16
C LYS A 290 2.16 -17.60 -15.81
N GLY A 291 1.12 -16.77 -15.88
CA GLY A 291 1.18 -15.33 -15.61
C GLY A 291 1.84 -14.47 -16.68
N ALA A 292 2.40 -15.08 -17.74
CA ALA A 292 3.04 -14.36 -18.83
C ALA A 292 2.01 -13.70 -19.76
N LYS A 293 2.42 -12.62 -20.45
CA LYS A 293 1.56 -11.93 -21.40
C LYS A 293 1.41 -12.70 -22.71
N VAL A 294 0.18 -12.83 -23.21
CA VAL A 294 -0.13 -13.61 -24.43
C VAL A 294 0.63 -13.08 -25.63
N ASN A 295 0.78 -11.75 -25.76
CA ASN A 295 1.54 -11.12 -26.84
C ASN A 295 3.05 -11.44 -26.85
N GLN A 296 3.66 -11.72 -25.70
CA GLN A 296 5.07 -12.12 -25.58
C GLN A 296 5.25 -13.62 -25.87
N VAL A 297 4.32 -14.45 -25.38
CA VAL A 297 4.40 -15.91 -25.49
C VAL A 297 4.00 -16.41 -26.89
N THR A 298 3.04 -15.75 -27.54
CA THR A 298 2.49 -16.17 -28.85
C THR A 298 3.58 -16.32 -29.92
N PRO A 299 4.47 -15.34 -30.16
CA PRO A 299 5.54 -15.47 -31.16
C PRO A 299 6.50 -16.63 -30.86
N ILE A 300 6.85 -16.84 -29.58
CA ILE A 300 7.75 -17.92 -29.15
C ILE A 300 7.14 -19.29 -29.49
N LEU A 301 5.87 -19.49 -29.15
CA LEU A 301 5.16 -20.75 -29.42
C LEU A 301 4.85 -20.95 -30.91
N GLN A 302 4.63 -19.89 -31.69
CA GLN A 302 4.50 -19.98 -33.15
C GLN A 302 5.77 -20.53 -33.78
N ALA A 303 6.95 -20.07 -33.34
CA ALA A 303 8.23 -20.57 -33.83
C ALA A 303 8.52 -22.04 -33.45
N CYS A 304 7.80 -22.58 -32.46
CA CYS A 304 7.79 -24.02 -32.17
C CYS A 304 6.97 -24.85 -33.19
N GLY A 305 6.46 -24.24 -34.26
CA GLY A 305 5.63 -24.89 -35.29
C GLY A 305 4.19 -25.14 -34.85
N ARG A 306 3.74 -24.44 -33.80
CA ARG A 306 2.40 -24.62 -33.22
C ARG A 306 1.49 -23.46 -33.62
N ASN A 307 0.18 -23.68 -33.50
CA ASN A 307 -0.81 -22.60 -33.57
C ASN A 307 -1.24 -22.23 -32.14
N PRO A 308 -0.53 -21.33 -31.43
CA PRO A 308 -0.83 -21.02 -30.04
C PRO A 308 -2.18 -20.33 -29.87
N LYS A 309 -2.70 -19.61 -30.89
CA LYS A 309 -4.03 -19.00 -30.80
C LYS A 309 -5.11 -20.09 -30.68
N ILE A 310 -5.10 -21.06 -31.60
CA ILE A 310 -6.02 -22.20 -31.54
C ILE A 310 -5.73 -23.06 -30.31
N GLY A 311 -4.45 -23.34 -30.02
CA GLY A 311 -4.08 -24.17 -28.88
C GLY A 311 -4.50 -23.59 -27.53
N MET A 312 -4.27 -22.29 -27.29
CA MET A 312 -4.73 -21.62 -26.07
C MET A 312 -6.26 -21.56 -26.00
N GLN A 313 -6.94 -21.31 -27.13
CA GLN A 313 -8.40 -21.36 -27.19
C GLN A 313 -8.91 -22.77 -26.82
N LEU A 314 -8.32 -23.84 -27.35
CA LEU A 314 -8.71 -25.22 -27.04
C LEU A 314 -8.44 -25.59 -25.57
N LEU A 315 -7.35 -25.08 -24.98
CA LEU A 315 -7.06 -25.27 -23.54
C LEU A 315 -8.04 -24.49 -22.66
N GLU A 316 -8.45 -23.29 -23.08
CA GLU A 316 -9.47 -22.49 -22.42
C GLU A 316 -10.83 -23.16 -22.53
N GLU A 317 -11.26 -23.62 -23.71
CA GLU A 317 -12.50 -24.40 -23.92
C GLU A 317 -12.55 -25.66 -23.05
N LYS A 318 -11.39 -26.26 -22.73
CA LYS A 318 -11.26 -27.43 -21.83
C LYS A 318 -11.08 -27.07 -20.34
N ALA A 319 -11.23 -25.79 -19.97
CA ALA A 319 -11.11 -25.27 -18.62
C ALA A 319 -9.76 -25.57 -17.93
N LEU A 320 -8.67 -25.65 -18.70
CA LEU A 320 -7.31 -25.88 -18.18
C LEU A 320 -6.55 -24.56 -17.95
N ILE A 321 -6.87 -23.53 -18.73
CA ILE A 321 -6.33 -22.18 -18.61
C ILE A 321 -7.45 -21.16 -18.76
N ARG A 322 -7.16 -19.90 -18.44
CA ARG A 322 -8.00 -18.74 -18.73
C ARG A 322 -7.13 -17.58 -19.20
N ILE A 323 -7.61 -16.77 -20.13
CA ILE A 323 -6.92 -15.51 -20.48
C ILE A 323 -7.65 -14.34 -19.82
N ASP A 324 -6.93 -13.57 -19.00
CA ASP A 324 -7.47 -12.37 -18.33
C ASP A 324 -6.51 -11.20 -18.51
N GLU A 325 -7.01 -10.06 -18.98
CA GLU A 325 -6.23 -8.84 -19.24
C GLU A 325 -4.88 -9.09 -19.98
N ASP A 326 -4.88 -9.90 -21.04
CA ASP A 326 -3.69 -10.31 -21.83
C ASP A 326 -2.70 -11.21 -21.07
N LYS A 327 -3.05 -11.78 -19.91
CA LYS A 327 -2.22 -12.73 -19.15
C LYS A 327 -2.81 -14.13 -19.15
N ILE A 328 -1.92 -15.13 -19.21
CA ILE A 328 -2.28 -16.55 -19.14
C ILE A 328 -2.43 -16.95 -17.66
N TRP A 329 -3.64 -17.31 -17.26
CA TRP A 329 -3.94 -17.88 -15.95
C TRP A 329 -4.07 -19.40 -16.02
N MET A 330 -3.48 -20.09 -15.05
CA MET A 330 -3.62 -21.53 -14.82
C MET A 330 -3.75 -21.73 -13.32
N HIS A 331 -4.71 -22.55 -12.89
CA HIS A 331 -4.92 -22.85 -11.47
C HIS A 331 -3.70 -23.60 -10.90
N ASP A 332 -3.30 -23.29 -9.66
CA ASP A 332 -2.08 -23.81 -9.04
C ASP A 332 -2.04 -25.35 -9.02
N LEU A 333 -3.12 -26.01 -8.61
CA LEU A 333 -3.23 -27.48 -8.69
C LEU A 333 -3.15 -28.07 -10.11
N ILE A 334 -3.55 -27.32 -11.14
CA ILE A 334 -3.42 -27.73 -12.54
C ILE A 334 -1.96 -27.59 -13.00
N GLU A 335 -1.30 -26.51 -12.59
CA GLU A 335 0.13 -26.29 -12.80
C GLU A 335 0.97 -27.38 -12.13
N GLU A 336 0.68 -27.68 -10.85
CA GLU A 336 1.33 -28.77 -10.11
C GLU A 336 1.14 -30.11 -10.82
N MET A 337 -0.08 -30.44 -11.25
CA MET A 337 -0.34 -31.66 -12.01
C MET A 337 0.47 -31.71 -13.32
N GLY A 338 0.63 -30.58 -14.02
CA GLY A 338 1.52 -30.48 -15.19
C GLY A 338 3.00 -30.70 -14.86
N LYS A 339 3.49 -30.06 -13.78
CA LYS A 339 4.86 -30.24 -13.28
C LYS A 339 5.13 -31.68 -12.84
N ASP A 340 4.18 -32.31 -12.17
CA ASP A 340 4.24 -33.72 -11.75
C ASP A 340 4.37 -34.69 -12.93
N ILE A 341 3.65 -34.45 -14.02
CA ILE A 341 3.76 -35.27 -15.24
C ILE A 341 5.20 -35.25 -15.76
N VAL A 342 5.90 -34.12 -15.65
CA VAL A 342 7.30 -34.01 -16.05
C VAL A 342 8.24 -34.65 -15.02
N ILE A 343 7.96 -34.54 -13.71
CA ILE A 343 8.73 -35.22 -12.66
C ILE A 343 8.69 -36.75 -12.86
N GLN A 344 7.55 -37.29 -13.30
CA GLN A 344 7.36 -38.72 -13.59
C GLN A 344 8.20 -39.24 -14.77
N GLU A 345 8.84 -38.37 -15.57
CA GLU A 345 9.73 -38.80 -16.66
C GLU A 345 11.06 -39.38 -16.17
N GLY A 346 11.42 -39.15 -14.91
CA GLY A 346 12.58 -39.75 -14.23
C GLY A 346 13.47 -38.73 -13.50
N GLU A 347 14.76 -39.08 -13.36
CA GLU A 347 15.80 -38.20 -12.79
C GLU A 347 15.88 -36.85 -13.52
N PRO A 348 16.25 -35.75 -12.85
CA PRO A 348 16.25 -34.40 -13.43
C PRO A 348 16.88 -34.31 -14.84
N GLY A 349 18.06 -34.91 -15.05
CA GLY A 349 18.74 -34.89 -16.35
C GLY A 349 18.02 -35.59 -17.51
N LYS A 350 17.02 -36.42 -17.22
CA LYS A 350 16.21 -37.17 -18.21
C LYS A 350 14.84 -36.55 -18.49
N ARG A 351 14.43 -35.53 -17.72
CA ARG A 351 13.15 -34.83 -17.86
C ARG A 351 13.16 -33.90 -19.08
N SER A 352 11.97 -33.61 -19.62
CA SER A 352 11.78 -32.74 -20.77
C SER A 352 11.84 -31.25 -20.41
N ARG A 353 11.49 -30.89 -19.18
CA ARG A 353 11.46 -29.51 -18.67
C ARG A 353 12.03 -29.47 -17.25
N LEU A 354 12.77 -28.40 -16.95
CA LEU A 354 13.32 -28.14 -15.63
C LEU A 354 12.95 -26.72 -15.18
N TRP A 355 12.45 -26.60 -13.95
CA TRP A 355 12.07 -25.31 -13.34
C TRP A 355 12.55 -25.13 -11.90
N ASN A 356 12.98 -26.20 -11.23
CA ASN A 356 13.48 -26.15 -9.85
C ASN A 356 14.98 -25.84 -9.84
N PHE A 357 15.41 -24.91 -9.00
CA PHE A 357 16.80 -24.44 -8.94
C PHE A 357 17.80 -25.57 -8.62
N ASP A 358 17.53 -26.40 -7.60
CA ASP A 358 18.44 -27.47 -7.18
C ASP A 358 18.61 -28.52 -8.29
N ASP A 359 17.51 -28.91 -8.93
CA ASP A 359 17.52 -29.81 -10.08
C ASP A 359 18.34 -29.23 -11.24
N ILE A 360 18.16 -27.94 -11.55
CA ILE A 360 18.89 -27.26 -12.63
C ILE A 360 20.38 -27.15 -12.29
N ASN A 361 20.72 -26.72 -11.08
CA ASN A 361 22.10 -26.61 -10.61
C ASN A 361 22.79 -27.98 -10.66
N HIS A 362 22.13 -29.04 -10.16
CA HIS A 362 22.65 -30.40 -10.26
C HIS A 362 22.87 -30.83 -11.71
N VAL A 363 21.93 -30.56 -12.62
CA VAL A 363 22.03 -30.94 -14.04
C VAL A 363 23.16 -30.19 -14.75
N LEU A 364 23.29 -28.88 -14.54
CA LEU A 364 24.27 -28.03 -15.20
C LEU A 364 25.68 -28.17 -14.61
N THR A 365 25.81 -28.35 -13.29
CA THR A 365 27.11 -28.50 -12.61
C THR A 365 27.69 -29.89 -12.82
N ASN A 366 26.87 -30.94 -12.69
CA ASN A 366 27.34 -32.33 -12.80
C ASN A 366 27.25 -32.91 -14.22
N ASN A 367 26.83 -32.12 -15.21
CA ASN A 367 26.67 -32.55 -16.61
C ASN A 367 25.82 -33.84 -16.77
N THR A 368 24.72 -33.92 -16.03
CA THR A 368 23.81 -35.09 -16.06
C THR A 368 22.67 -34.94 -17.08
N GLY A 369 22.61 -33.79 -17.76
CA GLY A 369 21.58 -33.47 -18.75
C GLY A 369 21.65 -34.35 -20.01
N THR A 370 20.51 -34.49 -20.67
CA THR A 370 20.37 -35.24 -21.92
C THR A 370 19.69 -34.41 -23.00
N ASP A 371 19.72 -34.90 -24.24
CA ASP A 371 19.01 -34.27 -25.36
C ASP A 371 17.48 -34.37 -25.26
N LYS A 372 16.94 -34.97 -24.19
CA LYS A 372 15.50 -34.91 -23.88
C LYS A 372 15.06 -33.55 -23.34
N ILE A 373 15.95 -32.81 -22.69
CA ILE A 373 15.63 -31.51 -22.09
C ILE A 373 15.33 -30.51 -23.22
N LYS A 374 14.09 -30.04 -23.27
CA LYS A 374 13.58 -29.03 -24.22
C LYS A 374 13.53 -27.64 -23.60
N GLY A 375 13.39 -27.52 -22.27
CA GLY A 375 13.26 -26.22 -21.63
C GLY A 375 13.89 -26.20 -20.24
N ILE A 376 14.57 -25.10 -19.94
CA ILE A 376 15.09 -24.78 -18.61
C ILE A 376 14.60 -23.39 -18.26
N GLN A 377 13.96 -23.25 -17.11
CA GLN A 377 13.64 -21.94 -16.55
C GLN A 377 14.05 -21.87 -15.08
N ILE A 378 14.96 -20.96 -14.75
CA ILE A 378 15.34 -20.72 -13.37
C ILE A 378 14.39 -19.65 -12.81
N ALA A 379 13.68 -19.98 -11.73
CA ALA A 379 12.80 -19.06 -11.03
C ALA A 379 13.10 -19.14 -9.53
N TRP A 380 13.39 -18.00 -8.91
CA TRP A 380 13.59 -17.94 -7.46
C TRP A 380 12.30 -17.48 -6.77
N GLU A 381 11.76 -18.32 -5.89
CA GLU A 381 10.66 -17.91 -5.02
C GLU A 381 11.25 -17.10 -3.85
N ARG A 382 10.92 -15.80 -3.80
CA ARG A 382 11.33 -14.92 -2.68
C ARG A 382 10.67 -15.42 -1.38
N VAL A 383 11.46 -15.97 -0.48
CA VAL A 383 11.10 -16.03 0.95
C VAL A 383 11.52 -14.70 1.57
N ALA A 384 10.60 -14.01 2.25
CA ALA A 384 10.75 -12.62 2.69
C ALA A 384 11.88 -12.36 3.72
N TRP A 385 12.58 -13.39 4.19
CA TRP A 385 13.47 -13.32 5.36
C TRP A 385 14.96 -13.59 5.08
N GLU A 386 15.34 -13.93 3.84
CA GLU A 386 16.74 -14.20 3.48
C GLU A 386 17.34 -13.02 2.70
N TRP A 387 17.67 -11.92 3.40
CA TRP A 387 18.36 -10.75 2.80
C TRP A 387 19.88 -10.80 3.04
N GLU A 388 20.37 -11.82 3.75
CA GLU A 388 21.77 -11.93 4.18
C GLU A 388 22.54 -13.09 3.51
N ARG A 389 21.93 -13.83 2.58
CA ARG A 389 22.65 -14.87 1.80
C ARG A 389 23.29 -14.26 0.55
N GLU A 390 24.58 -14.51 0.34
CA GLU A 390 25.23 -14.30 -0.96
C GLU A 390 24.52 -15.14 -2.04
N PRO A 391 24.35 -14.63 -3.28
CA PRO A 391 23.68 -15.37 -4.34
C PRO A 391 24.44 -16.67 -4.66
N ASP A 392 23.73 -17.80 -4.65
CA ASP A 392 24.30 -19.10 -5.01
C ASP A 392 24.85 -19.06 -6.46
N GLU A 393 26.10 -19.48 -6.64
CA GLU A 393 26.76 -19.52 -7.95
C GLU A 393 26.49 -20.87 -8.65
N ILE A 394 26.08 -20.84 -9.92
CA ILE A 394 25.99 -22.05 -10.75
C ILE A 394 27.31 -22.26 -11.50
N CYS A 395 28.07 -23.26 -11.06
CA CYS A 395 29.34 -23.66 -11.67
C CYS A 395 29.09 -24.49 -12.94
N LEU A 396 29.09 -23.86 -14.11
CA LEU A 396 28.85 -24.53 -15.37
C LEU A 396 30.02 -25.44 -15.76
N ASN A 397 29.74 -26.73 -15.95
CA ASN A 397 30.68 -27.60 -16.64
C ASN A 397 30.70 -27.24 -18.14
N ALA A 398 31.90 -27.19 -18.72
CA ALA A 398 32.10 -26.65 -20.08
C ALA A 398 31.34 -27.40 -21.18
N THR A 399 30.97 -28.66 -20.92
CA THR A 399 30.24 -29.52 -21.85
C THR A 399 28.74 -29.63 -21.52
N SER A 400 28.25 -28.99 -20.47
CA SER A 400 26.86 -29.11 -20.01
C SER A 400 25.83 -28.66 -21.02
N PHE A 401 26.10 -27.62 -21.81
CA PHE A 401 25.19 -27.22 -22.89
C PHE A 401 25.40 -28.03 -24.18
N SER A 402 26.58 -28.64 -24.36
CA SER A 402 26.89 -29.50 -25.51
C SER A 402 26.03 -30.77 -25.56
N VAL A 403 25.52 -31.24 -24.42
CA VAL A 403 24.56 -32.36 -24.34
C VAL A 403 23.10 -31.93 -24.56
N LEU A 404 22.76 -30.65 -24.33
CA LEU A 404 21.40 -30.09 -24.44
C LEU A 404 21.02 -29.69 -25.89
N LYS A 405 21.27 -30.59 -26.85
CA LYS A 405 21.14 -30.32 -28.29
C LYS A 405 19.72 -29.97 -28.76
N ASN A 406 18.70 -30.31 -27.96
CA ASN A 406 17.30 -30.06 -28.27
C ASN A 406 16.69 -28.92 -27.44
N LEU A 407 17.49 -28.14 -26.73
CA LEU A 407 17.00 -27.04 -25.92
C LEU A 407 16.29 -25.99 -26.81
N VAL A 408 15.05 -25.70 -26.46
CA VAL A 408 14.12 -24.77 -27.12
C VAL A 408 13.94 -23.49 -26.30
N TYR A 409 13.89 -23.64 -24.98
CA TYR A 409 13.72 -22.53 -24.03
C TYR A 409 14.87 -22.52 -23.01
N PHE A 410 15.49 -21.36 -22.83
CA PHE A 410 16.37 -21.10 -21.71
C PHE A 410 15.99 -19.73 -21.14
N SER A 411 15.53 -19.69 -19.90
CA SER A 411 15.20 -18.44 -19.22
C SER A 411 15.71 -18.46 -17.78
N ASP A 412 16.41 -17.40 -17.39
CA ASP A 412 16.82 -17.17 -16.02
C ASP A 412 16.08 -15.94 -15.48
N ARG A 413 14.95 -16.14 -14.79
CA ARG A 413 14.13 -15.03 -14.29
C ARG A 413 14.56 -14.68 -12.86
N MET A 414 15.49 -13.73 -12.68
CA MET A 414 15.65 -13.09 -11.38
C MET A 414 16.32 -11.71 -11.34
N GLY A 415 15.98 -10.94 -10.30
CA GLY A 415 16.48 -9.59 -9.97
C GLY A 415 17.62 -9.54 -8.94
N VAL A 416 18.26 -10.68 -8.67
CA VAL A 416 19.53 -10.78 -7.93
C VAL A 416 20.51 -11.52 -8.84
N VAL A 417 21.74 -11.04 -8.92
CA VAL A 417 22.77 -11.51 -9.85
C VAL A 417 23.19 -12.93 -9.46
N LEU A 418 22.58 -13.96 -10.07
CA LEU A 418 23.15 -15.31 -10.06
C LEU A 418 24.50 -15.24 -10.79
N GLY A 419 25.56 -15.68 -10.12
CA GLY A 419 26.87 -15.85 -10.74
C GLY A 419 26.87 -17.13 -11.57
N TYR A 420 27.37 -17.05 -12.80
CA TYR A 420 27.78 -18.21 -13.56
C TYR A 420 29.31 -18.20 -13.70
N SER A 421 29.96 -19.29 -13.33
CA SER A 421 31.36 -19.54 -13.69
C SER A 421 31.49 -20.70 -14.66
N GLY A 422 32.61 -20.72 -15.39
CA GLY A 422 32.87 -21.69 -16.46
C GLY A 422 32.68 -21.08 -17.85
N ASN A 423 33.04 -21.84 -18.86
CA ASN A 423 32.94 -21.44 -20.27
C ASN A 423 32.07 -22.44 -21.02
N ILE A 424 31.27 -22.00 -21.99
CA ILE A 424 30.41 -22.88 -22.78
C ILE A 424 30.87 -22.85 -24.24
N ASP A 425 31.02 -24.03 -24.84
CA ASP A 425 31.45 -24.20 -26.24
C ASP A 425 30.31 -24.29 -27.25
N TYR A 426 29.08 -24.56 -26.79
CA TYR A 426 27.93 -24.81 -27.64
C TYR A 426 26.63 -24.25 -27.06
N LEU A 427 25.79 -23.69 -27.92
CA LEU A 427 24.39 -23.38 -27.62
C LEU A 427 23.48 -23.99 -28.68
N SER A 428 22.33 -24.50 -28.24
CA SER A 428 21.36 -25.18 -29.10
C SER A 428 20.84 -24.26 -30.21
N ASN A 429 20.93 -24.71 -31.46
CA ASN A 429 20.33 -24.05 -32.61
C ASN A 429 18.80 -24.27 -32.70
N LYS A 430 18.21 -25.01 -31.76
CA LYS A 430 16.75 -25.15 -31.60
C LYS A 430 16.13 -24.11 -30.66
N LEU A 431 16.92 -23.19 -30.10
CA LEU A 431 16.40 -22.13 -29.23
C LEU A 431 15.38 -21.24 -29.95
N ARG A 432 14.32 -20.88 -29.21
CA ARG A 432 13.24 -19.95 -29.59
C ARG A 432 13.18 -18.75 -28.65
N TRP A 433 13.49 -19.01 -27.39
CA TRP A 433 13.57 -18.03 -26.32
C TRP A 433 14.87 -18.25 -25.56
N LEU A 434 15.72 -17.22 -25.58
CA LEU A 434 16.93 -17.15 -24.79
C LEU A 434 16.86 -15.90 -23.92
N ASP A 435 16.80 -16.13 -22.62
CA ASP A 435 16.78 -15.10 -21.57
C ASP A 435 17.81 -15.49 -20.53
N TRP A 436 18.94 -14.78 -20.52
CA TRP A 436 20.12 -15.19 -19.76
C TRP A 436 20.68 -14.03 -18.96
N HIS A 437 20.25 -13.98 -17.70
CA HIS A 437 20.81 -13.07 -16.72
C HIS A 437 22.15 -13.59 -16.18
N GLY A 438 23.13 -12.69 -16.00
CA GLY A 438 24.48 -13.09 -15.60
C GLY A 438 25.25 -13.94 -16.64
N CYS A 439 24.94 -13.80 -17.94
CA CYS A 439 25.53 -14.64 -18.98
C CYS A 439 27.08 -14.59 -18.94
N PRO A 440 27.77 -15.75 -18.80
CA PRO A 440 29.22 -15.83 -18.59
C PRO A 440 30.03 -15.72 -19.91
N LEU A 441 29.36 -15.47 -21.03
CA LEU A 441 29.98 -15.46 -22.35
C LEU A 441 30.54 -14.08 -22.70
N GLN A 442 31.80 -14.05 -23.15
CA GLN A 442 32.38 -12.85 -23.76
C GLN A 442 31.81 -12.58 -25.18
N SER A 443 31.44 -13.66 -25.88
CA SER A 443 30.76 -13.65 -27.18
C SER A 443 30.06 -15.00 -27.41
N PHE A 444 28.99 -15.03 -28.22
CA PHE A 444 28.34 -16.30 -28.54
C PHE A 444 29.21 -17.20 -29.43
N PRO A 445 29.11 -18.54 -29.29
CA PRO A 445 29.82 -19.50 -30.15
C PRO A 445 29.61 -19.22 -31.65
N SER A 446 30.64 -19.46 -32.46
CA SER A 446 30.61 -19.21 -33.91
C SER A 446 29.53 -20.04 -34.62
N ASN A 447 29.32 -21.29 -34.16
CA ASN A 447 28.29 -22.22 -34.63
C ASN A 447 26.85 -21.90 -34.16
N PHE A 448 26.67 -20.88 -33.31
CA PHE A 448 25.36 -20.45 -32.83
C PHE A 448 24.59 -19.67 -33.91
N HIS A 449 23.60 -20.32 -34.51
CA HIS A 449 22.77 -19.80 -35.59
C HIS A 449 21.31 -20.33 -35.53
N PRO A 450 20.57 -20.05 -34.43
CA PRO A 450 19.17 -20.45 -34.30
C PRO A 450 18.26 -19.58 -35.19
N LYS A 451 17.90 -20.08 -36.38
CA LYS A 451 17.04 -19.37 -37.33
C LYS A 451 15.64 -19.05 -36.80
N GLU A 452 15.20 -19.82 -35.82
CA GLU A 452 13.86 -19.74 -35.26
C GLU A 452 13.83 -18.99 -33.92
N LEU A 453 14.95 -18.39 -33.51
CA LEU A 453 15.02 -17.57 -32.31
C LEU A 453 14.10 -16.36 -32.46
N VAL A 454 13.23 -16.13 -31.46
CA VAL A 454 12.23 -15.05 -31.45
C VAL A 454 12.55 -13.98 -30.42
N TRP A 455 13.05 -14.41 -29.26
CA TRP A 455 13.34 -13.55 -28.13
C TRP A 455 14.76 -13.77 -27.64
N LEU A 456 15.55 -12.69 -27.57
CA LEU A 456 16.90 -12.67 -27.04
C LEU A 456 16.98 -11.60 -25.94
N ASN A 457 17.09 -12.02 -24.70
CA ASN A 457 17.39 -11.15 -23.55
C ASN A 457 18.70 -11.60 -22.92
N ILE A 458 19.67 -10.70 -22.86
CA ILE A 458 21.00 -10.98 -22.30
C ILE A 458 21.34 -9.91 -21.28
N ASP A 459 21.70 -10.35 -20.09
CA ASP A 459 22.34 -9.51 -19.09
C ASP A 459 23.73 -10.05 -18.76
N SER A 460 24.76 -9.24 -19.01
CA SER A 460 26.14 -9.67 -18.85
C SER A 460 27.10 -8.50 -18.70
N ALA A 461 27.92 -8.48 -17.66
CA ALA A 461 28.95 -7.46 -17.51
C ALA A 461 30.14 -7.64 -18.48
N ILE A 462 30.34 -8.85 -19.03
CA ILE A 462 31.58 -9.25 -19.71
C ILE A 462 31.44 -9.45 -21.22
N ILE A 463 30.21 -9.46 -21.76
CA ILE A 463 30.01 -9.58 -23.20
C ILE A 463 30.61 -8.36 -23.91
N THR A 464 31.57 -8.60 -24.81
CA THR A 464 32.26 -7.52 -25.56
C THR A 464 31.70 -7.35 -26.97
N ARG A 465 31.21 -8.45 -27.56
CA ARG A 465 30.53 -8.52 -28.86
C ARG A 465 29.58 -9.73 -28.85
N LEU A 466 28.35 -9.57 -29.35
CA LEU A 466 27.38 -10.68 -29.42
C LEU A 466 27.84 -11.82 -30.36
N TRP A 467 28.20 -11.49 -31.61
CA TRP A 467 28.77 -12.42 -32.58
C TRP A 467 29.55 -11.68 -33.66
N GLU A 468 30.45 -12.39 -34.34
CA GLU A 468 31.23 -11.86 -35.46
C GLU A 468 30.52 -12.06 -36.80
N GLY A 469 30.61 -11.05 -37.67
CA GLY A 469 30.05 -11.07 -39.02
C GLY A 469 28.52 -10.98 -39.08
N ARG A 470 27.98 -11.12 -40.30
CA ARG A 470 26.54 -11.07 -40.56
C ARG A 470 25.89 -12.42 -40.23
N LYS A 471 24.99 -12.44 -39.25
CA LYS A 471 24.10 -13.58 -38.94
C LYS A 471 22.66 -13.25 -39.33
N ILE A 472 21.89 -14.27 -39.69
CA ILE A 472 20.50 -14.14 -40.17
C ILE A 472 19.57 -14.74 -39.13
N PHE A 473 18.70 -13.93 -38.55
CA PHE A 473 17.69 -14.32 -37.57
C PHE A 473 16.31 -13.88 -38.08
N PRO A 474 15.67 -14.68 -38.96
CA PRO A 474 14.46 -14.28 -39.66
C PRO A 474 13.24 -14.17 -38.74
N ASN A 475 13.24 -14.75 -37.54
CA ASN A 475 12.09 -14.74 -36.64
C ASN A 475 12.31 -13.90 -35.37
N LEU A 476 13.48 -13.28 -35.21
CA LEU A 476 13.82 -12.54 -34.00
C LEU A 476 13.08 -11.20 -33.97
N THR A 477 12.20 -11.04 -32.98
CA THR A 477 11.34 -9.86 -32.82
C THR A 477 11.77 -8.96 -31.67
N SER A 478 12.44 -9.50 -30.65
CA SER A 478 12.88 -8.74 -29.48
C SER A 478 14.35 -9.03 -29.16
N MET A 479 15.13 -7.95 -29.03
CA MET A 479 16.52 -7.99 -28.58
C MET A 479 16.70 -7.03 -27.39
N ILE A 480 16.97 -7.60 -26.22
CA ILE A 480 17.12 -6.87 -24.95
C ILE A 480 18.53 -7.16 -24.44
N LEU A 481 19.33 -6.11 -24.25
CA LEU A 481 20.69 -6.19 -23.74
C LEU A 481 20.78 -5.31 -22.49
N THR A 482 20.82 -5.94 -21.33
CA THR A 482 20.87 -5.29 -20.03
C THR A 482 22.26 -5.49 -19.43
N GLY A 483 22.76 -4.54 -18.63
CA GLY A 483 24.03 -4.71 -17.91
C GLY A 483 25.28 -4.95 -18.78
N CYS A 484 25.18 -4.83 -20.11
CA CYS A 484 26.20 -5.10 -21.13
C CYS A 484 27.31 -4.03 -21.15
N ARG A 485 27.98 -3.85 -20.00
CA ARG A 485 28.94 -2.76 -19.76
C ARG A 485 30.17 -2.83 -20.64
N SER A 486 30.59 -4.03 -21.03
CA SER A 486 31.77 -4.26 -21.89
C SER A 486 31.46 -4.29 -23.39
N LEU A 487 30.18 -4.17 -23.78
CA LEU A 487 29.74 -4.28 -25.17
C LEU A 487 30.26 -3.07 -25.97
N LEU A 488 31.11 -3.33 -26.97
CA LEU A 488 31.77 -2.29 -27.76
C LEU A 488 30.95 -1.87 -28.98
N GLU A 489 30.22 -2.81 -29.58
CA GLU A 489 29.38 -2.57 -30.76
C GLU A 489 28.17 -3.51 -30.80
N LEU A 490 27.10 -3.07 -31.47
CA LEU A 490 25.97 -3.92 -31.79
C LEU A 490 26.26 -4.80 -33.01
N PRO A 491 25.64 -6.00 -33.11
CA PRO A 491 25.74 -6.84 -34.28
C PRO A 491 25.06 -6.22 -35.50
N ASP A 492 25.42 -6.69 -36.70
CA ASP A 492 24.74 -6.31 -37.94
C ASP A 492 23.25 -6.70 -37.89
N LEU A 493 22.38 -5.69 -37.72
CA LEU A 493 20.93 -5.87 -37.63
C LEU A 493 20.27 -6.12 -39.00
N THR A 494 20.99 -6.04 -40.14
CA THR A 494 20.41 -6.28 -41.47
C THR A 494 19.94 -7.72 -41.71
N GLY A 495 20.43 -8.65 -40.89
CA GLY A 495 19.96 -10.03 -40.87
C GLY A 495 18.71 -10.27 -40.02
N ILE A 496 18.12 -9.22 -39.42
CA ILE A 496 17.02 -9.29 -38.44
C ILE A 496 15.84 -8.42 -38.92
N PRO A 497 15.15 -8.82 -40.01
CA PRO A 497 14.20 -7.94 -40.70
C PRO A 497 12.90 -7.65 -39.92
N TYR A 498 12.55 -8.47 -38.92
CA TYR A 498 11.30 -8.36 -38.15
C TYR A 498 11.51 -7.90 -36.70
N LEU A 499 12.65 -7.26 -36.40
CA LEU A 499 12.92 -6.70 -35.08
C LEU A 499 11.87 -5.61 -34.74
N LYS A 500 11.05 -5.88 -33.71
CA LYS A 500 10.02 -4.98 -33.19
C LYS A 500 10.47 -4.21 -31.96
N GLU A 501 11.34 -4.81 -31.15
CA GLU A 501 11.83 -4.24 -29.90
C GLU A 501 13.35 -4.34 -29.82
N LEU A 502 13.98 -3.20 -29.55
CA LEU A 502 15.40 -3.12 -29.22
C LEU A 502 15.55 -2.34 -27.91
N THR A 503 16.07 -3.02 -26.89
CA THR A 503 16.28 -2.45 -25.55
C THR A 503 17.74 -2.58 -25.15
N LEU A 504 18.36 -1.46 -24.77
CA LEU A 504 19.75 -1.39 -24.34
C LEU A 504 19.83 -0.70 -22.98
N GLU A 505 20.06 -1.46 -21.92
CA GLU A 505 20.14 -0.93 -20.56
C GLU A 505 21.55 -1.12 -20.00
N GLY A 506 22.17 -0.07 -19.46
CA GLY A 506 23.49 -0.17 -18.83
C GLY A 506 24.63 -0.54 -19.78
N CYS A 507 24.42 -0.39 -21.10
CA CYS A 507 25.44 -0.59 -22.13
C CYS A 507 26.39 0.63 -22.18
N THR A 508 27.33 0.70 -21.23
CA THR A 508 28.17 1.89 -21.00
C THR A 508 29.39 2.02 -21.91
N SER A 509 29.87 0.94 -22.54
CA SER A 509 30.96 1.01 -23.53
C SER A 509 30.48 1.27 -24.96
N LEU A 510 29.17 1.16 -25.19
CA LEU A 510 28.56 1.40 -26.51
C LEU A 510 28.45 2.91 -26.77
N VAL A 511 29.14 3.40 -27.81
CA VAL A 511 29.23 4.85 -28.12
C VAL A 511 28.22 5.30 -29.19
N GLU A 512 27.90 4.44 -30.16
CA GLU A 512 26.92 4.67 -31.21
C GLU A 512 26.19 3.35 -31.54
N LEU A 513 24.95 3.40 -32.06
CA LEU A 513 24.22 2.18 -32.46
C LEU A 513 24.72 1.57 -33.79
N GLY A 514 25.59 2.27 -34.53
CA GLY A 514 26.22 1.76 -35.75
C GLY A 514 27.63 1.23 -35.49
N CYS A 515 28.08 0.22 -36.24
CA CYS A 515 29.46 -0.22 -36.15
C CYS A 515 30.41 0.92 -36.58
N PRO A 516 31.50 1.18 -35.85
CA PRO A 516 32.54 2.14 -36.27
C PRO A 516 33.12 1.80 -37.65
N LEU A 517 33.09 0.51 -38.02
CA LEU A 517 33.62 -0.04 -39.26
C LEU A 517 32.58 -0.13 -40.39
N GLN A 518 31.27 -0.12 -40.07
CA GLN A 518 30.16 -0.16 -41.02
C GLN A 518 28.96 0.60 -40.41
N LEU A 519 28.71 1.83 -40.87
CA LEU A 519 27.47 2.55 -40.58
C LEU A 519 26.27 1.61 -40.81
N PHE A 520 25.16 1.77 -40.07
CA PHE A 520 23.88 1.18 -40.49
C PHE A 520 23.78 1.36 -42.00
N PRO A 521 23.70 0.28 -42.78
CA PRO A 521 23.72 0.40 -44.22
C PRO A 521 22.67 1.44 -44.65
N SER A 522 22.97 2.26 -45.65
CA SER A 522 22.06 3.33 -46.07
C SER A 522 20.66 2.79 -46.42
N ASN A 523 20.60 1.50 -46.80
CA ASN A 523 19.41 0.70 -47.08
C ASN A 523 18.79 -0.02 -45.86
N PHE A 524 19.42 -0.05 -44.69
CA PHE A 524 18.82 -0.62 -43.48
C PHE A 524 17.77 0.34 -42.91
N HIS A 525 16.51 -0.06 -43.05
CA HIS A 525 15.32 0.58 -42.51
C HIS A 525 14.64 -0.42 -41.59
N PRO A 526 14.67 -0.23 -40.26
CA PRO A 526 14.02 -1.15 -39.32
C PRO A 526 12.51 -0.88 -39.34
N LYS A 527 11.86 -1.30 -40.43
CA LYS A 527 10.47 -0.97 -40.73
C LYS A 527 9.50 -1.50 -39.67
N GLU A 528 9.84 -2.66 -39.10
CA GLU A 528 9.06 -3.37 -38.10
C GLU A 528 9.31 -2.87 -36.66
N LEU A 529 10.32 -2.00 -36.44
CA LEU A 529 10.66 -1.53 -35.09
C LEU A 529 9.52 -0.67 -34.55
N VAL A 530 8.96 -1.11 -33.41
CA VAL A 530 7.86 -0.47 -32.69
C VAL A 530 8.38 0.26 -31.44
N LEU A 531 9.38 -0.32 -30.78
CA LEU A 531 9.95 0.16 -29.52
C LEU A 531 11.48 0.23 -29.60
N LEU A 532 12.03 1.41 -29.30
CA LEU A 532 13.46 1.62 -29.06
C LEU A 532 13.66 2.15 -27.65
N GLN A 533 14.30 1.37 -26.79
CA GLN A 533 14.62 1.75 -25.42
C GLN A 533 16.12 1.73 -25.20
N ILE A 534 16.65 2.81 -24.64
CA ILE A 534 18.05 2.95 -24.27
C ILE A 534 18.09 3.62 -22.91
N TYR A 535 18.64 2.92 -21.92
CA TYR A 535 18.73 3.39 -20.55
C TYR A 535 20.17 3.33 -20.04
N ARG A 536 20.61 4.38 -19.32
CA ARG A 536 21.94 4.41 -18.67
C ARG A 536 23.08 4.03 -19.62
N SER A 537 23.06 4.60 -20.82
CA SER A 537 24.06 4.32 -21.85
C SER A 537 24.97 5.53 -22.09
N SER A 538 26.18 5.26 -22.58
CA SER A 538 27.16 6.28 -22.97
C SER A 538 27.03 6.67 -24.45
N ILE A 539 25.93 6.31 -25.11
CA ILE A 539 25.70 6.63 -26.52
C ILE A 539 25.72 8.14 -26.73
N THR A 540 26.51 8.58 -27.71
CA THR A 540 26.64 10.00 -28.07
C THR A 540 25.68 10.41 -29.18
N ARG A 541 25.30 9.47 -30.06
CA ARG A 541 24.39 9.64 -31.19
C ARG A 541 23.67 8.32 -31.50
N LEU A 542 22.39 8.38 -31.90
CA LEU A 542 21.66 7.18 -32.32
C LEU A 542 22.15 6.66 -33.68
N TRP A 543 22.06 7.49 -34.72
CA TRP A 543 22.50 7.18 -36.08
C TRP A 543 22.68 8.47 -36.89
N LYS A 544 23.43 8.38 -38.00
CA LYS A 544 23.61 9.50 -38.94
C LYS A 544 22.54 9.48 -40.03
N GLY A 545 22.02 10.67 -40.35
CA GLY A 545 21.04 10.88 -41.43
C GLY A 545 19.61 10.45 -41.09
N ARG A 546 18.74 10.49 -42.11
CA ARG A 546 17.32 10.14 -42.01
C ARG A 546 17.14 8.62 -42.00
N LYS A 547 16.40 8.10 -41.01
CA LYS A 547 15.96 6.68 -40.97
C LYS A 547 14.45 6.59 -41.06
N ILE A 548 13.97 5.57 -41.77
CA ILE A 548 12.55 5.32 -42.03
C ILE A 548 12.11 4.19 -41.08
N CYS A 549 11.37 4.56 -40.04
CA CYS A 549 10.85 3.68 -39.00
C CYS A 549 9.34 3.94 -38.83
N PRO A 550 8.51 3.54 -39.82
CA PRO A 550 7.10 3.91 -39.86
C PRO A 550 6.29 3.29 -38.72
N ASN A 551 6.71 2.15 -38.16
CA ASN A 551 6.00 1.49 -37.07
C ASN A 551 6.47 1.93 -35.67
N LEU A 552 7.50 2.77 -35.57
CA LEU A 552 8.06 3.16 -34.27
C LEU A 552 7.09 4.08 -33.54
N THR A 553 6.56 3.60 -32.42
CA THR A 553 5.60 4.33 -31.58
C THR A 553 6.24 4.89 -30.32
N SER A 554 7.30 4.27 -29.80
CA SER A 554 7.96 4.73 -28.58
C SER A 554 9.48 4.73 -28.73
N MET A 555 10.08 5.87 -28.39
CA MET A 555 11.53 6.06 -28.30
C MET A 555 11.86 6.58 -26.90
N ILE A 556 12.50 5.75 -26.10
CA ILE A 556 12.84 6.05 -24.70
C ILE A 556 14.36 6.06 -24.57
N LEU A 557 14.95 7.23 -24.41
CA LEU A 557 16.36 7.47 -24.16
C LEU A 557 16.49 8.11 -22.77
N ALA A 558 16.66 7.30 -21.74
CA ALA A 558 16.68 7.78 -20.37
C ALA A 558 18.08 7.60 -19.75
N GLU A 559 18.55 8.59 -19.00
CA GLU A 559 19.89 8.58 -18.39
C GLU A 559 21.04 8.35 -19.40
N CYS A 560 20.85 8.74 -20.66
CA CYS A 560 21.90 8.71 -21.69
C CYS A 560 22.79 9.97 -21.58
N GLU A 561 23.70 10.00 -20.60
CA GLU A 561 24.40 11.22 -20.19
C GLU A 561 25.30 11.83 -21.27
N SER A 562 25.75 11.00 -22.23
CA SER A 562 26.66 11.37 -23.32
C SER A 562 25.94 11.79 -24.61
N LEU A 563 24.62 11.64 -24.70
CA LEU A 563 23.86 11.91 -25.91
C LEU A 563 23.94 13.41 -26.28
N LEU A 564 24.43 13.73 -27.47
CA LEU A 564 24.68 15.11 -27.91
C LEU A 564 23.57 15.68 -28.79
N GLU A 565 23.09 14.87 -29.74
CA GLU A 565 22.12 15.26 -30.77
C GLU A 565 21.12 14.12 -31.04
N LEU A 566 19.93 14.50 -31.51
CA LEU A 566 18.89 13.58 -31.96
C LEU A 566 18.83 13.51 -33.49
N PRO A 567 18.36 12.38 -34.06
CA PRO A 567 18.21 12.24 -35.50
C PRO A 567 17.02 13.05 -36.05
N ASP A 568 16.90 13.07 -37.37
CA ASP A 568 15.70 13.58 -38.03
C ASP A 568 14.51 12.60 -37.86
N PHE A 569 13.41 13.10 -37.28
CA PHE A 569 12.16 12.37 -37.06
C PHE A 569 11.18 12.38 -38.25
N THR A 570 11.50 13.00 -39.41
CA THR A 570 10.59 12.98 -40.59
C THR A 570 10.32 11.58 -41.15
N GLY A 571 11.14 10.59 -40.81
CA GLY A 571 10.92 9.17 -41.16
C GLY A 571 10.20 8.36 -40.08
N ILE A 572 9.73 9.01 -39.01
CA ILE A 572 9.14 8.38 -37.81
C ILE A 572 7.75 9.01 -37.51
N PRO A 573 6.78 8.94 -38.45
CA PRO A 573 5.54 9.71 -38.38
C PRO A 573 4.56 9.24 -37.28
N ASN A 574 4.74 8.01 -36.78
CA ASN A 574 3.81 7.36 -35.85
C ASN A 574 4.26 7.38 -34.39
N LEU A 575 5.30 8.17 -34.08
CA LEU A 575 5.82 8.31 -32.73
C LEU A 575 4.77 8.92 -31.79
N LYS A 576 4.47 8.20 -30.72
CA LYS A 576 3.57 8.58 -29.62
C LYS A 576 4.34 9.02 -28.39
N GLU A 577 5.50 8.42 -28.13
CA GLU A 577 6.29 8.72 -26.96
C GLU A 577 7.74 9.04 -27.33
N LEU A 578 8.22 10.20 -26.88
CA LEU A 578 9.62 10.59 -26.93
C LEU A 578 10.08 10.98 -25.53
N THR A 579 10.86 10.10 -24.91
CA THR A 579 11.38 10.29 -23.55
C THR A 579 12.91 10.40 -23.63
N LEU A 580 13.45 11.49 -23.08
CA LEU A 580 14.85 11.94 -23.14
C LEU A 580 15.39 12.29 -21.75
N ASN A 581 14.75 11.81 -20.67
CA ASN A 581 15.03 12.32 -19.33
C ASN A 581 16.47 12.04 -18.89
N ARG A 582 17.09 13.00 -18.22
CA ARG A 582 18.46 12.97 -17.72
C ARG A 582 19.52 12.74 -18.80
N CYS A 583 19.25 13.07 -20.06
CA CYS A 583 20.27 13.17 -21.11
C CYS A 583 21.10 14.45 -20.92
N LYS A 584 22.01 14.45 -19.95
CA LYS A 584 22.71 15.65 -19.45
C LYS A 584 23.51 16.40 -20.52
N SER A 585 24.02 15.72 -21.55
CA SER A 585 24.82 16.36 -22.60
C SER A 585 24.01 16.83 -23.82
N LEU A 586 22.71 16.54 -23.88
CA LEU A 586 21.87 16.89 -25.02
C LEU A 586 21.79 18.42 -25.16
N VAL A 587 22.15 18.94 -26.35
CA VAL A 587 22.21 20.39 -26.61
C VAL A 587 20.96 20.90 -27.32
N GLU A 588 20.42 20.12 -28.24
CA GLU A 588 19.26 20.49 -29.03
C GLU A 588 18.32 19.30 -29.31
N VAL A 589 17.03 19.59 -29.34
CA VAL A 589 16.01 18.68 -29.88
C VAL A 589 15.74 19.10 -31.33
N HIS A 590 15.82 18.13 -32.26
CA HIS A 590 15.71 18.38 -33.69
C HIS A 590 14.36 19.02 -34.08
N ASP A 591 14.36 20.00 -35.00
CA ASP A 591 13.17 20.78 -35.39
C ASP A 591 11.98 19.92 -35.86
N SER A 592 12.24 18.77 -36.49
CA SER A 592 11.16 17.88 -36.97
C SER A 592 10.31 17.27 -35.85
N VAL A 593 10.78 17.26 -34.59
CA VAL A 593 9.96 16.87 -33.42
C VAL A 593 8.74 17.77 -33.29
N GLY A 594 8.83 19.05 -33.65
CA GLY A 594 7.74 20.02 -33.54
C GLY A 594 6.52 19.72 -34.43
N SER A 595 6.66 18.84 -35.41
CA SER A 595 5.59 18.45 -36.36
C SER A 595 5.04 17.03 -36.14
N LEU A 596 5.40 16.37 -35.04
CA LEU A 596 4.92 15.01 -34.73
C LEU A 596 3.48 15.03 -34.22
N HIS A 597 2.51 14.95 -35.14
CA HIS A 597 1.09 15.10 -34.80
C HIS A 597 0.52 13.99 -33.91
N ARG A 598 1.12 12.78 -33.92
CA ARG A 598 0.71 11.63 -33.10
C ARG A 598 1.42 11.55 -31.74
N LEU A 599 2.35 12.46 -31.46
CA LEU A 599 3.11 12.48 -30.21
C LEU A 599 2.17 12.80 -29.04
N GLU A 600 2.07 11.90 -28.09
CA GLU A 600 1.26 11.98 -26.87
C GLU A 600 2.11 12.47 -25.68
N THR A 601 3.39 12.09 -25.62
CA THR A 601 4.31 12.47 -24.53
C THR A 601 5.66 12.95 -25.05
N LEU A 602 6.09 14.12 -24.58
CA LEU A 602 7.45 14.64 -24.77
C LEU A 602 8.10 14.92 -23.40
N ASN A 603 9.13 14.16 -23.05
CA ASN A 603 9.83 14.32 -21.77
C ASN A 603 11.32 14.57 -21.99
N THR A 604 11.83 15.76 -21.69
CA THR A 604 13.26 16.09 -21.71
C THR A 604 13.79 16.47 -20.33
N SER A 605 13.07 16.06 -19.27
CA SER A 605 13.41 16.46 -17.90
C SER A 605 14.85 16.12 -17.53
N GLY A 606 15.56 17.01 -16.84
CA GLY A 606 16.96 16.79 -16.45
C GLY A 606 17.99 16.90 -17.57
N CYS A 607 17.60 17.30 -18.79
CA CYS A 607 18.56 17.64 -19.85
C CYS A 607 19.22 19.00 -19.55
N SER A 608 20.22 18.99 -18.68
CA SER A 608 20.81 20.22 -18.12
C SER A 608 21.59 21.07 -19.12
N LYS A 609 22.12 20.49 -20.21
CA LYS A 609 22.78 21.23 -21.29
C LYS A 609 21.85 21.68 -22.42
N LEU A 610 20.56 21.32 -22.38
CA LEU A 610 19.61 21.62 -23.47
C LEU A 610 19.44 23.14 -23.63
N VAL A 611 19.73 23.64 -24.83
CA VAL A 611 19.64 25.06 -25.18
C VAL A 611 18.50 25.33 -26.16
N LYS A 612 18.23 24.41 -27.10
CA LYS A 612 17.26 24.61 -28.18
C LYS A 612 16.20 23.52 -28.22
N LEU A 613 14.95 23.96 -28.36
CA LEU A 613 13.80 23.16 -28.75
C LEU A 613 13.41 23.48 -30.20
N PRO A 614 12.52 22.69 -30.84
CA PRO A 614 12.03 23.00 -32.18
C PRO A 614 11.49 24.42 -32.26
N ARG A 615 11.88 25.21 -33.27
CA ARG A 615 11.50 26.65 -33.35
C ARG A 615 9.99 26.88 -33.24
N GLU A 616 9.22 26.00 -33.88
CA GLU A 616 7.77 25.99 -33.87
C GLU A 616 7.25 24.59 -33.48
N ILE A 617 6.16 24.55 -32.69
CA ILE A 617 5.50 23.29 -32.32
C ILE A 617 4.02 23.30 -32.71
N SER A 618 3.56 22.19 -33.31
CA SER A 618 2.17 21.91 -33.69
C SER A 618 1.82 20.44 -33.38
N LEU A 619 1.90 20.10 -32.09
CA LEU A 619 1.71 18.74 -31.57
C LEU A 619 0.23 18.54 -31.22
N LYS A 620 -0.56 17.95 -32.11
CA LYS A 620 -2.02 17.87 -31.95
C LYS A 620 -2.45 16.89 -30.85
N SER A 621 -1.75 15.76 -30.71
CA SER A 621 -2.09 14.71 -29.74
C SER A 621 -1.37 14.79 -28.40
N VAL A 622 -0.46 15.76 -28.21
CA VAL A 622 0.40 15.77 -27.01
C VAL A 622 -0.44 16.08 -25.77
N GLN A 623 -0.27 15.27 -24.73
CA GLN A 623 -0.95 15.38 -23.44
C GLN A 623 -0.01 15.93 -22.38
N THR A 624 1.28 15.58 -22.44
CA THR A 624 2.29 16.02 -21.48
C THR A 624 3.56 16.49 -22.17
N ILE A 625 4.01 17.70 -21.82
CA ILE A 625 5.33 18.22 -22.14
C ILE A 625 6.07 18.46 -20.82
N ASN A 626 7.19 17.76 -20.62
CA ASN A 626 8.01 17.88 -19.43
C ASN A 626 9.43 18.36 -19.80
N LEU A 627 9.75 19.60 -19.43
CA LEU A 627 11.03 20.27 -19.64
C LEU A 627 11.69 20.62 -18.29
N SER A 628 11.37 19.89 -17.22
CA SER A 628 11.89 20.20 -15.89
C SER A 628 13.41 20.07 -15.83
N HIS A 629 14.07 20.85 -14.98
CA HIS A 629 15.52 20.88 -14.79
C HIS A 629 16.35 21.16 -16.06
N CYS A 630 15.73 21.70 -17.13
CA CYS A 630 16.41 22.19 -18.32
C CYS A 630 16.98 23.61 -18.09
N ARG A 631 18.02 23.71 -17.25
CA ARG A 631 18.55 24.99 -16.72
C ARG A 631 19.16 25.93 -17.76
N ARG A 632 19.55 25.44 -18.94
CA ARG A 632 20.10 26.25 -20.05
C ARG A 632 19.09 26.65 -21.12
N LEU A 633 17.87 26.11 -21.06
CA LEU A 633 16.80 26.41 -22.00
C LEU A 633 16.24 27.80 -21.70
N LYS A 634 16.54 28.79 -22.54
CA LYS A 634 16.18 30.20 -22.28
C LYS A 634 14.79 30.58 -22.80
N GLU A 635 14.33 29.91 -23.85
CA GLU A 635 13.11 30.25 -24.60
C GLU A 635 12.27 28.99 -24.80
N PHE A 636 10.94 29.14 -24.67
CA PHE A 636 9.96 28.12 -25.04
C PHE A 636 9.50 28.37 -26.49
N PRO A 637 9.29 27.32 -27.31
CA PRO A 637 8.99 27.47 -28.72
C PRO A 637 7.64 28.12 -29.03
N LYS A 638 7.53 28.69 -30.24
CA LYS A 638 6.28 29.28 -30.72
C LYS A 638 5.27 28.17 -31.05
N ILE A 639 4.05 28.30 -30.54
CA ILE A 639 2.97 27.33 -30.75
C ILE A 639 2.14 27.74 -31.97
N ILE A 640 2.02 26.82 -32.94
CA ILE A 640 1.28 27.01 -34.19
C ILE A 640 -0.03 26.23 -34.15
N GLY A 641 -1.14 26.96 -34.31
CA GLY A 641 -2.50 26.41 -34.20
C GLY A 641 -2.92 26.16 -32.74
N LYS A 642 -4.17 25.74 -32.54
CA LYS A 642 -4.70 25.38 -31.21
C LYS A 642 -4.26 23.97 -30.84
N MET A 643 -3.85 23.77 -29.58
CA MET A 643 -3.50 22.48 -28.99
C MET A 643 -4.46 22.17 -27.84
N ASP A 644 -5.44 21.32 -28.10
CA ASP A 644 -6.54 20.96 -27.20
C ASP A 644 -6.30 19.68 -26.40
N SER A 645 -5.31 18.86 -26.78
CA SER A 645 -4.96 17.64 -26.03
C SER A 645 -4.01 17.87 -24.85
N LEU A 646 -3.18 18.93 -24.87
CA LEU A 646 -2.16 19.13 -23.84
C LEU A 646 -2.82 19.41 -22.49
N ARG A 647 -2.52 18.61 -21.46
CA ARG A 647 -3.05 18.74 -20.10
C ARG A 647 -2.02 19.32 -19.15
N THR A 648 -0.75 18.92 -19.30
CA THR A 648 0.32 19.28 -18.36
C THR A 648 1.54 19.84 -19.10
N LEU A 649 1.96 21.04 -18.72
CA LEU A 649 3.22 21.65 -19.12
C LEU A 649 4.08 21.87 -17.88
N ASN A 650 5.15 21.09 -17.79
CA ASN A 650 6.08 21.13 -16.67
C ASN A 650 7.38 21.83 -17.10
N LEU A 651 7.68 22.98 -16.48
CA LEU A 651 8.86 23.80 -16.69
C LEU A 651 9.69 23.96 -15.41
N LEU A 652 9.51 23.08 -14.41
CA LEU A 652 10.15 23.19 -13.10
C LEU A 652 11.67 23.35 -13.20
N ASP A 653 12.28 24.27 -12.46
CA ASP A 653 13.74 24.51 -12.45
C ASP A 653 14.35 24.68 -13.87
N SER A 654 13.59 25.24 -14.80
CA SER A 654 14.06 25.55 -16.15
C SER A 654 14.75 26.91 -16.23
N GLY A 655 15.56 27.11 -17.28
CA GLY A 655 16.28 28.35 -17.54
C GLY A 655 15.43 29.46 -18.20
N ILE A 656 14.13 29.24 -18.36
CA ILE A 656 13.26 30.06 -19.20
C ILE A 656 13.14 31.47 -18.63
N LYS A 657 13.30 32.48 -19.51
CA LYS A 657 13.22 33.90 -19.14
C LYS A 657 11.83 34.50 -19.32
N GLU A 658 11.16 34.09 -20.39
CA GLU A 658 9.83 34.54 -20.80
C GLU A 658 9.14 33.46 -21.65
N LEU A 659 7.81 33.51 -21.73
CA LEU A 659 7.03 32.68 -22.65
C LEU A 659 6.53 33.51 -23.82
N HIS A 660 6.54 32.93 -25.02
CA HIS A 660 5.92 33.55 -26.19
C HIS A 660 4.39 33.65 -26.01
N PRO A 661 3.72 34.74 -26.47
CA PRO A 661 2.25 34.90 -26.34
C PRO A 661 1.40 33.80 -26.99
N SER A 662 2.00 32.98 -27.86
CA SER A 662 1.34 31.79 -28.39
C SER A 662 1.00 30.75 -27.32
N ILE A 663 1.49 30.87 -26.08
CA ILE A 663 1.09 29.98 -24.97
C ILE A 663 -0.43 29.92 -24.80
N GLY A 664 -1.16 31.01 -25.14
CA GLY A 664 -2.62 31.04 -25.12
C GLY A 664 -3.31 30.11 -26.14
N ASN A 665 -2.55 29.44 -27.02
CA ASN A 665 -3.06 28.43 -27.94
C ASN A 665 -3.19 27.04 -27.29
N LEU A 666 -2.64 26.82 -26.09
CA LEU A 666 -2.73 25.57 -25.32
C LEU A 666 -4.10 25.42 -24.62
N ILE A 667 -5.19 25.51 -25.38
CA ILE A 667 -6.55 25.63 -24.85
C ILE A 667 -7.00 24.44 -23.98
N GLY A 668 -6.34 23.28 -24.10
CA GLY A 668 -6.59 22.09 -23.27
C GLY A 668 -5.85 22.06 -21.93
N LEU A 669 -4.93 23.01 -21.68
CA LEU A 669 -3.98 22.96 -20.57
C LEU A 669 -4.69 23.10 -19.22
N LYS A 670 -4.41 22.15 -18.32
CA LYS A 670 -4.95 22.12 -16.94
C LYS A 670 -3.90 22.49 -15.90
N VAL A 671 -2.64 22.12 -16.12
CA VAL A 671 -1.56 22.27 -15.15
C VAL A 671 -0.34 22.92 -15.80
N LEU A 672 0.10 24.04 -15.23
CA LEU A 672 1.29 24.79 -15.66
C LEU A 672 2.23 25.00 -14.48
N LEU A 673 3.44 24.45 -14.54
CA LEU A 673 4.37 24.40 -13.41
C LEU A 673 5.69 25.11 -13.71
N PHE A 674 6.10 26.05 -12.85
CA PHE A 674 7.33 26.86 -12.92
C PHE A 674 8.17 26.86 -11.62
N TRP A 675 7.89 25.99 -10.65
CA TRP A 675 8.66 25.92 -9.40
C TRP A 675 10.18 26.09 -9.60
N SER A 676 10.79 27.04 -8.90
CA SER A 676 12.22 27.38 -8.96
C SER A 676 12.74 27.85 -10.34
N CYS A 677 11.89 28.44 -11.20
CA CYS A 677 12.35 29.13 -12.41
C CYS A 677 12.97 30.50 -12.09
N LYS A 678 14.22 30.49 -11.60
CA LYS A 678 14.95 31.68 -11.10
C LYS A 678 15.20 32.77 -12.14
N ASN A 679 15.03 32.47 -13.43
CA ASN A 679 15.25 33.42 -14.54
C ASN A 679 13.98 34.00 -15.13
N LEU A 680 12.81 33.49 -14.75
CA LEU A 680 11.53 33.97 -15.26
C LEU A 680 11.28 35.40 -14.76
N THR A 681 11.08 36.33 -15.70
CA THR A 681 10.89 37.76 -15.39
C THR A 681 9.45 38.22 -15.57
N THR A 682 8.75 37.68 -16.57
CA THR A 682 7.37 38.05 -16.91
C THR A 682 6.61 36.84 -17.45
N LEU A 683 5.27 36.96 -17.45
CA LEU A 683 4.34 36.03 -18.09
C LEU A 683 3.46 36.80 -19.08
N PRO A 684 3.14 36.24 -20.26
CA PRO A 684 2.32 36.93 -21.24
C PRO A 684 0.84 36.96 -20.83
N CYS A 685 0.14 38.07 -21.12
CA CYS A 685 -1.29 38.24 -20.80
C CYS A 685 -2.20 37.18 -21.46
N SER A 686 -1.74 36.56 -22.54
CA SER A 686 -2.43 35.46 -23.25
C SER A 686 -2.71 34.21 -22.39
N ILE A 687 -2.14 34.09 -21.19
CA ILE A 687 -2.51 33.05 -20.21
C ILE A 687 -4.00 33.12 -19.88
N ASP A 688 -4.62 34.30 -19.98
CA ASP A 688 -6.07 34.48 -19.81
C ASP A 688 -6.94 33.74 -20.84
N ARG A 689 -6.34 33.22 -21.92
CA ARG A 689 -7.01 32.35 -22.92
C ARG A 689 -7.10 30.89 -22.49
N LEU A 690 -6.35 30.49 -21.45
CA LEU A 690 -6.28 29.11 -20.96
C LEU A 690 -7.46 28.79 -20.04
N GLN A 691 -8.66 28.69 -20.63
CA GLN A 691 -9.92 28.56 -19.91
C GLN A 691 -10.10 27.22 -19.17
N ASN A 692 -9.23 26.23 -19.43
CA ASN A 692 -9.20 24.95 -18.72
C ASN A 692 -8.11 24.87 -17.64
N LEU A 693 -7.33 25.93 -17.43
CA LEU A 693 -6.21 25.92 -16.49
C LEU A 693 -6.76 25.84 -15.06
N GLU A 694 -6.39 24.79 -14.33
CA GLU A 694 -6.82 24.50 -12.96
C GLU A 694 -5.73 24.82 -11.94
N ASN A 695 -4.46 24.64 -12.30
CA ASN A 695 -3.31 24.87 -11.42
C ASN A 695 -2.19 25.64 -12.13
N LEU A 696 -1.80 26.78 -11.54
CA LEU A 696 -0.65 27.57 -11.93
C LEU A 696 0.33 27.69 -10.76
N ASP A 697 1.47 27.01 -10.87
CA ASP A 697 2.54 27.05 -9.88
C ASP A 697 3.72 27.88 -10.39
N LEU A 698 4.02 28.97 -9.70
CA LEU A 698 5.09 29.94 -9.97
C LEU A 698 6.02 30.10 -8.76
N CYS A 699 6.04 29.12 -7.85
CA CYS A 699 6.85 29.18 -6.64
C CYS A 699 8.36 29.30 -6.96
N GLY A 700 9.12 30.01 -6.14
CA GLY A 700 10.57 30.18 -6.31
C GLY A 700 10.98 30.97 -7.56
N CYS A 701 10.05 31.60 -8.29
CA CYS A 701 10.35 32.53 -9.39
C CYS A 701 10.84 33.87 -8.84
N SER A 702 12.06 33.91 -8.34
CA SER A 702 12.59 35.05 -7.56
C SER A 702 12.82 36.34 -8.36
N LYS A 703 12.86 36.28 -9.71
CA LYS A 703 12.95 37.45 -10.60
C LYS A 703 11.61 37.94 -11.14
N LEU A 704 10.51 37.22 -10.85
CA LEU A 704 9.16 37.63 -11.25
C LEU A 704 8.72 38.80 -10.36
N ALA A 705 8.80 40.03 -10.87
CA ALA A 705 8.55 41.24 -10.08
C ALA A 705 7.06 41.60 -9.96
N THR A 706 6.25 41.25 -10.96
CA THR A 706 4.81 41.52 -11.03
C THR A 706 4.07 40.32 -11.59
N PHE A 707 2.82 40.13 -11.16
CA PHE A 707 1.91 39.17 -11.80
C PHE A 707 1.21 39.81 -13.01
N LEU A 708 0.88 39.02 -14.04
CA LEU A 708 0.36 39.50 -15.34
C LEU A 708 -1.01 40.19 -15.23
N GLU A 709 -1.33 41.02 -16.24
CA GLU A 709 -2.67 41.56 -16.44
C GLU A 709 -3.60 40.49 -17.06
N ILE A 710 -4.73 40.23 -16.41
CA ILE A 710 -5.75 39.25 -16.80
C ILE A 710 -6.95 39.98 -17.39
N ASN A 711 -7.15 39.92 -18.70
CA ASN A 711 -8.26 40.62 -19.35
C ASN A 711 -9.56 39.81 -19.43
N ARG A 712 -9.49 38.49 -19.21
CA ARG A 712 -10.63 37.56 -19.29
C ARG A 712 -10.87 36.90 -17.93
N LYS A 713 -12.14 36.63 -17.60
CA LYS A 713 -12.47 35.81 -16.43
C LYS A 713 -11.92 34.39 -16.59
N MET A 714 -11.40 33.82 -15.52
CA MET A 714 -10.86 32.46 -15.48
C MET A 714 -11.57 31.65 -14.40
N ASP A 715 -12.60 30.90 -14.82
CA ASP A 715 -13.51 30.20 -13.91
C ASP A 715 -12.98 28.82 -13.51
N SER A 716 -11.98 28.29 -14.23
CA SER A 716 -11.40 26.96 -14.00
C SER A 716 -10.19 26.96 -13.06
N LEU A 717 -9.50 28.10 -12.88
CA LEU A 717 -8.28 28.15 -12.06
C LEU A 717 -8.64 27.97 -10.59
N ARG A 718 -8.19 26.88 -9.98
CA ARG A 718 -8.45 26.53 -8.58
C ARG A 718 -7.28 26.88 -7.68
N LYS A 719 -6.04 26.72 -8.17
CA LYS A 719 -4.82 26.90 -7.38
C LYS A 719 -3.86 27.86 -8.08
N LEU A 720 -3.41 28.88 -7.34
CA LEU A 720 -2.36 29.79 -7.76
C LEU A 720 -1.28 29.82 -6.67
N ARG A 721 -0.08 29.36 -7.01
CA ARG A 721 1.05 29.34 -6.08
C ARG A 721 2.14 30.28 -6.56
N LEU A 722 2.55 31.19 -5.69
CA LEU A 722 3.51 32.25 -5.94
C LEU A 722 4.56 32.32 -4.81
N ALA A 723 4.63 31.29 -3.97
CA ALA A 723 5.50 31.30 -2.80
C ALA A 723 6.98 31.52 -3.18
N PHE A 724 7.75 32.18 -2.32
CA PHE A 724 9.17 32.49 -2.58
C PHE A 724 9.43 33.29 -3.87
N SER A 725 8.43 33.95 -4.46
CA SER A 725 8.59 34.76 -5.67
C SER A 725 9.12 36.17 -5.35
N GLY A 726 9.58 36.86 -6.40
CA GLY A 726 10.07 38.24 -6.32
C GLY A 726 8.97 39.32 -6.31
N ILE A 727 7.71 38.93 -6.19
CA ILE A 727 6.55 39.80 -6.46
C ILE A 727 6.50 40.97 -5.47
N LYS A 728 6.34 42.17 -6.02
CA LYS A 728 6.18 43.42 -5.25
C LYS A 728 4.71 43.80 -5.04
N GLU A 729 3.91 43.57 -6.07
CA GLU A 729 2.48 43.89 -6.13
C GLU A 729 1.76 42.94 -7.09
N LEU A 730 0.45 42.77 -6.87
CA LEU A 730 -0.45 42.04 -7.77
C LEU A 730 -1.33 43.03 -8.51
N HIS A 731 -1.45 42.88 -9.84
CA HIS A 731 -2.33 43.73 -10.64
C HIS A 731 -3.81 43.54 -10.21
N PRO A 732 -4.64 44.61 -10.14
CA PRO A 732 -6.06 44.49 -9.72
C PRO A 732 -6.90 43.53 -10.57
N SER A 733 -6.47 43.23 -11.79
CA SER A 733 -7.11 42.20 -12.62
C SER A 733 -7.05 40.79 -12.02
N ILE A 734 -6.23 40.54 -10.99
CA ILE A 734 -6.19 39.25 -10.29
C ILE A 734 -7.58 38.83 -9.75
N GLY A 735 -8.46 39.81 -9.48
CA GLY A 735 -9.87 39.56 -9.14
C GLY A 735 -10.69 38.87 -10.24
N ASN A 736 -10.17 38.71 -11.46
CA ASN A 736 -10.81 37.96 -12.54
C ASN A 736 -10.64 36.43 -12.41
N LEU A 737 -9.84 35.96 -11.46
CA LEU A 737 -9.68 34.54 -11.11
C LEU A 737 -10.83 34.04 -10.22
N ILE A 738 -12.07 34.09 -10.71
CA ILE A 738 -13.27 33.88 -9.88
C ILE A 738 -13.43 32.43 -9.37
N GLY A 739 -12.78 31.47 -10.03
CA GLY A 739 -12.77 30.05 -9.63
C GLY A 739 -11.74 29.68 -8.57
N LEU A 740 -10.93 30.64 -8.10
CA LEU A 740 -9.78 30.38 -7.23
C LEU A 740 -10.21 29.90 -5.85
N LYS A 741 -9.59 28.80 -5.40
CA LYS A 741 -9.79 28.19 -4.07
C LYS A 741 -8.57 28.35 -3.17
N ASP A 742 -7.38 28.27 -3.76
CA ASP A 742 -6.11 28.27 -3.03
C ASP A 742 -5.15 29.30 -3.62
N LEU A 743 -4.74 30.25 -2.77
CA LEU A 743 -3.72 31.25 -3.09
C LEU A 743 -2.57 31.19 -2.09
N ASP A 744 -1.40 30.78 -2.57
CA ASP A 744 -0.17 30.74 -1.79
C ASP A 744 0.77 31.86 -2.23
N LEU A 745 0.96 32.86 -1.37
CA LEU A 745 1.90 33.97 -1.49
C LEU A 745 2.97 33.92 -0.39
N SER A 746 3.14 32.77 0.27
CA SER A 746 4.08 32.64 1.38
C SER A 746 5.52 32.95 0.96
N TYR A 747 6.32 33.50 1.87
CA TYR A 747 7.71 33.91 1.65
C TYR A 747 7.92 34.94 0.51
N CYS A 748 6.87 35.66 0.06
CA CYS A 748 6.99 36.79 -0.84
C CYS A 748 7.51 38.04 -0.10
N LYS A 749 8.81 38.05 0.22
CA LYS A 749 9.45 39.09 1.07
C LYS A 749 9.38 40.51 0.50
N ASN A 750 9.11 40.67 -0.80
CA ASN A 750 8.99 41.96 -1.46
C ASN A 750 7.55 42.48 -1.58
N LEU A 751 6.55 41.66 -1.26
CA LEU A 751 5.15 42.03 -1.37
C LEU A 751 4.83 43.16 -0.38
N THR A 752 4.32 44.28 -0.90
CA THR A 752 4.04 45.48 -0.09
C THR A 752 2.56 45.65 0.22
N THR A 753 1.70 45.32 -0.74
CA THR A 753 0.24 45.47 -0.65
C THR A 753 -0.46 44.38 -1.45
N LEU A 754 -1.75 44.21 -1.17
CA LEU A 754 -2.66 43.35 -1.92
C LEU A 754 -3.80 44.21 -2.49
N PRO A 755 -4.27 43.96 -3.73
CA PRO A 755 -5.32 44.77 -4.34
C PRO A 755 -6.68 44.56 -3.66
N CYS A 756 -7.54 45.58 -3.63
CA CYS A 756 -8.89 45.50 -3.06
C CYS A 756 -9.81 44.51 -3.81
N SER A 757 -9.46 44.13 -5.04
CA SER A 757 -10.18 43.17 -5.89
C SER A 757 -10.18 41.73 -5.38
N ILE A 758 -9.45 41.43 -4.29
CA ILE A 758 -9.43 40.11 -3.61
C ILE A 758 -10.83 39.74 -3.10
N ASP A 759 -11.67 40.73 -2.80
CA ASP A 759 -13.06 40.56 -2.39
C ASP A 759 -13.97 39.88 -3.45
N ARG A 760 -13.47 39.71 -4.68
CA ARG A 760 -14.17 39.01 -5.77
C ARG A 760 -14.02 37.48 -5.71
N TRP A 761 -13.06 36.94 -4.96
CA TRP A 761 -12.80 35.50 -4.89
C TRP A 761 -13.75 34.78 -3.93
N GLN A 762 -15.02 34.69 -4.31
CA GLN A 762 -16.08 34.10 -3.50
C GLN A 762 -15.92 32.58 -3.26
N ASN A 763 -15.02 31.92 -3.98
CA ASN A 763 -14.68 30.51 -3.82
C ASN A 763 -13.35 30.28 -3.06
N LEU A 764 -12.64 31.34 -2.64
CA LEU A 764 -11.34 31.19 -1.98
C LEU A 764 -11.54 30.50 -0.62
N GLU A 765 -10.81 29.41 -0.40
CA GLU A 765 -10.83 28.60 0.83
C GLU A 765 -9.54 28.81 1.64
N THR A 766 -8.40 29.01 0.97
CA THR A 766 -7.08 29.20 1.61
C THR A 766 -6.34 30.41 1.05
N LEU A 767 -5.80 31.24 1.95
CA LEU A 767 -4.91 32.35 1.64
C LEU A 767 -3.68 32.31 2.57
N ASP A 768 -2.51 32.00 2.00
CA ASP A 768 -1.24 32.00 2.73
C ASP A 768 -0.37 33.20 2.34
N LEU A 769 -0.03 34.02 3.34
CA LEU A 769 0.79 35.22 3.28
C LEU A 769 1.94 35.16 4.31
N LYS A 770 2.30 33.96 4.77
CA LYS A 770 3.39 33.75 5.73
C LYS A 770 4.68 34.40 5.24
N GLU A 771 5.48 34.98 6.14
CA GLU A 771 6.82 35.54 5.85
C GLU A 771 6.80 36.66 4.78
N CYS A 772 5.66 37.31 4.56
CA CYS A 772 5.56 38.55 3.77
C CYS A 772 6.01 39.77 4.60
N THR A 773 7.31 39.89 4.82
CA THR A 773 7.91 40.82 5.80
C THR A 773 7.78 42.32 5.47
N LYS A 774 7.48 42.68 4.21
CA LYS A 774 7.21 44.06 3.77
C LYS A 774 5.71 44.42 3.69
N LEU A 775 4.82 43.46 3.89
CA LEU A 775 3.38 43.68 3.89
C LEU A 775 2.99 44.46 5.14
N ALA A 776 2.63 45.75 5.00
CA ALA A 776 2.44 46.65 6.13
C ALA A 776 1.03 46.55 6.77
N THR A 777 0.02 46.21 5.96
CA THR A 777 -1.39 46.09 6.35
C THR A 777 -1.97 44.80 5.78
N SER A 778 -3.00 44.24 6.44
CA SER A 778 -3.77 43.12 5.89
C SER A 778 -4.61 43.57 4.67
N PRO A 779 -5.07 42.64 3.80
CA PRO A 779 -5.90 42.99 2.65
C PRO A 779 -7.22 43.68 3.04
N GLU A 780 -7.59 44.71 2.27
CA GLU A 780 -8.90 45.38 2.34
C GLU A 780 -9.96 44.53 1.63
N ILE A 781 -11.02 44.15 2.35
CA ILE A 781 -12.04 43.20 1.90
C ILE A 781 -13.41 43.88 1.99
N ASN A 782 -13.89 44.44 0.89
CA ASN A 782 -15.12 45.24 0.89
C ASN A 782 -16.41 44.42 0.79
N ARG A 783 -16.32 43.11 0.53
CA ARG A 783 -17.45 42.18 0.43
C ARG A 783 -17.31 41.06 1.44
N LYS A 784 -18.44 40.53 1.94
CA LYS A 784 -18.43 39.32 2.77
C LYS A 784 -17.87 38.14 1.99
N MET A 785 -17.03 37.33 2.65
CA MET A 785 -16.41 36.13 2.10
C MET A 785 -16.74 34.92 2.96
N ASP A 786 -17.65 34.09 2.46
CA ASP A 786 -18.23 32.98 3.22
C ASP A 786 -17.45 31.67 3.00
N SER A 787 -16.56 31.63 2.01
CA SER A 787 -15.79 30.44 1.62
C SER A 787 -14.41 30.33 2.29
N LEU A 788 -13.79 31.46 2.67
CA LEU A 788 -12.43 31.46 3.20
C LEU A 788 -12.40 30.75 4.55
N ARG A 789 -11.60 29.69 4.68
CA ARG A 789 -11.46 28.87 5.90
C ARG A 789 -10.15 29.12 6.61
N TYR A 790 -9.08 29.38 5.87
CA TYR A 790 -7.72 29.49 6.39
C TYR A 790 -7.04 30.77 5.89
N LEU A 791 -6.56 31.58 6.84
CA LEU A 791 -5.77 32.78 6.58
C LEU A 791 -4.49 32.74 7.42
N ASN A 792 -3.34 32.69 6.74
CA ASN A 792 -2.03 32.69 7.38
C ASN A 792 -1.28 33.98 7.08
N LEU A 793 -1.05 34.77 8.11
CA LEU A 793 -0.30 36.03 8.09
C LEU A 793 0.98 35.92 8.94
N SER A 794 1.39 34.71 9.31
CA SER A 794 2.52 34.48 10.22
C SER A 794 3.82 35.13 9.74
N CYS A 795 4.62 35.68 10.66
CA CYS A 795 5.89 36.33 10.39
C CYS A 795 5.82 37.47 9.35
N SER A 796 4.64 38.06 9.14
CA SER A 796 4.47 39.18 8.21
C SER A 796 4.89 40.52 8.83
N GLY A 797 5.02 41.53 7.97
CA GLY A 797 5.38 42.91 8.36
C GLY A 797 4.24 43.73 8.98
N ILE A 798 3.08 43.11 9.23
CA ILE A 798 1.82 43.79 9.50
C ILE A 798 1.89 44.55 10.83
N LYS A 799 1.49 45.83 10.78
CA LYS A 799 1.42 46.72 11.96
C LYS A 799 0.03 46.72 12.61
N GLU A 800 -1.00 46.61 11.78
CA GLU A 800 -2.41 46.62 12.15
C GLU A 800 -3.22 45.75 11.18
N LEU A 801 -4.26 45.09 11.69
CA LEU A 801 -5.25 44.43 10.84
C LEU A 801 -6.31 45.42 10.40
N HIS A 802 -6.61 45.43 9.10
CA HIS A 802 -7.64 46.28 8.53
C HIS A 802 -9.03 45.91 9.11
N PRO A 803 -9.91 46.88 9.45
CA PRO A 803 -11.22 46.60 10.02
C PRO A 803 -12.12 45.71 9.16
N SER A 804 -11.88 45.62 7.85
CA SER A 804 -12.61 44.70 6.98
C SER A 804 -12.39 43.21 7.27
N ILE A 805 -11.47 42.83 8.17
CA ILE A 805 -11.25 41.43 8.56
C ILE A 805 -12.56 40.76 9.01
N GLY A 806 -13.47 41.50 9.64
CA GLY A 806 -14.79 41.01 10.06
C GLY A 806 -15.72 40.57 8.93
N ASN A 807 -15.38 40.87 7.66
CA ASN A 807 -16.12 40.39 6.49
C ASN A 807 -15.78 38.93 6.13
N LEU A 808 -14.74 38.33 6.72
CA LEU A 808 -14.36 36.93 6.52
C LEU A 808 -15.22 35.99 7.38
N ILE A 809 -16.54 36.03 7.20
CA ILE A 809 -17.48 35.34 8.09
C ILE A 809 -17.35 33.81 8.07
N GLY A 810 -16.75 33.24 7.02
CA GLY A 810 -16.48 31.81 6.91
C GLY A 810 -15.17 31.33 7.56
N LEU A 811 -14.34 32.22 8.08
CA LEU A 811 -12.97 31.92 8.52
C LEU A 811 -12.97 31.02 9.75
N LYS A 812 -12.20 29.93 9.70
CA LYS A 812 -12.03 28.96 10.79
C LYS A 812 -10.68 29.08 11.48
N HIS A 813 -9.63 29.37 10.72
CA HIS A 813 -8.27 29.45 11.24
C HIS A 813 -7.61 30.76 10.80
N LEU A 814 -7.17 31.54 11.78
CA LEU A 814 -6.38 32.76 11.59
C LEU A 814 -5.05 32.61 12.32
N SER A 815 -3.94 32.65 11.59
CA SER A 815 -2.60 32.66 12.17
C SER A 815 -1.90 33.99 11.92
N LEU A 816 -1.49 34.64 13.00
CA LEU A 816 -0.71 35.88 13.05
C LEU A 816 0.64 35.64 13.75
N ARG A 817 1.03 34.36 13.92
CA ARG A 817 2.21 33.97 14.68
C ARG A 817 3.45 34.72 14.22
N GLY A 818 4.21 35.32 15.14
CA GLY A 818 5.46 36.00 14.84
C GLY A 818 5.31 37.36 14.15
N CYS A 819 4.11 37.96 14.14
CA CYS A 819 3.90 39.34 13.68
C CYS A 819 4.45 40.36 14.70
N LYS A 820 5.78 40.49 14.77
CA LYS A 820 6.50 41.33 15.76
C LYS A 820 6.20 42.83 15.71
N LYS A 821 5.50 43.31 14.67
CA LYS A 821 5.12 44.72 14.50
C LYS A 821 3.65 44.99 14.82
N LEU A 822 2.84 43.95 15.03
CA LEU A 822 1.41 44.07 15.30
C LEU A 822 1.20 44.69 16.68
N THR A 823 0.45 45.80 16.74
CA THR A 823 0.24 46.55 18.00
C THR A 823 -1.18 46.41 18.55
N THR A 824 -2.18 46.32 17.67
CA THR A 824 -3.61 46.23 18.03
C THR A 824 -4.37 45.31 17.06
N LEU A 825 -5.52 44.80 17.52
CA LEU A 825 -6.53 44.14 16.69
C LEU A 825 -7.78 45.05 16.61
N PRO A 826 -8.48 45.15 15.46
CA PRO A 826 -9.69 45.96 15.33
C PRO A 826 -10.90 45.29 16.01
N CYS A 827 -11.87 46.06 16.52
CA CYS A 827 -13.11 45.52 17.12
C CYS A 827 -13.92 44.63 16.15
N SER A 828 -13.72 44.79 14.84
CA SER A 828 -14.35 43.94 13.82
C SER A 828 -13.83 42.51 13.80
N ILE A 829 -12.76 42.17 14.54
CA ILE A 829 -12.29 40.78 14.73
C ILE A 829 -13.41 39.90 15.30
N TYR A 830 -14.32 40.46 16.09
CA TYR A 830 -15.49 39.77 16.62
C TYR A 830 -16.53 39.42 15.54
N GLY A 831 -16.41 39.96 14.33
CA GLY A 831 -17.22 39.54 13.16
C GLY A 831 -16.87 38.14 12.64
N LEU A 832 -15.76 37.54 13.09
CA LEU A 832 -15.31 36.19 12.70
C LEU A 832 -16.06 35.09 13.46
N GLN A 833 -17.38 35.00 13.24
CA GLN A 833 -18.30 34.14 14.01
C GLN A 833 -18.04 32.62 13.87
N ASN A 834 -17.26 32.20 12.87
CA ASN A 834 -16.90 30.80 12.66
C ASN A 834 -15.44 30.46 13.05
N LEU A 835 -14.73 31.39 13.68
CA LEU A 835 -13.33 31.20 14.02
C LEU A 835 -13.18 30.10 15.10
N GLU A 836 -12.44 29.05 14.77
CA GLU A 836 -12.16 27.91 15.64
C GLU A 836 -10.75 28.00 16.25
N THR A 837 -9.80 28.61 15.53
CA THR A 837 -8.40 28.77 15.95
C THR A 837 -7.90 30.18 15.68
N LEU A 838 -7.34 30.81 16.72
CA LEU A 838 -6.61 32.07 16.64
C LEU A 838 -5.20 31.89 17.20
N ASP A 839 -4.18 32.08 16.36
CA ASP A 839 -2.78 31.99 16.75
C ASP A 839 -2.12 33.38 16.70
N LEU A 840 -1.80 33.93 17.87
CA LEU A 840 -1.12 35.21 18.10
C LEU A 840 0.29 35.01 18.67
N SER A 841 0.80 33.79 18.72
CA SER A 841 2.09 33.47 19.33
C SER A 841 3.20 34.36 18.79
N GLN A 842 4.12 34.81 19.64
CA GLN A 842 5.27 35.65 19.33
C GLN A 842 4.92 37.05 18.77
N CYS A 843 3.71 37.56 19.05
CA CYS A 843 3.30 38.95 18.78
C CYS A 843 3.71 39.90 19.90
N SER A 844 5.01 40.10 20.09
CA SER A 844 5.58 40.80 21.25
C SER A 844 5.26 42.30 21.40
N LYS A 845 4.61 42.93 20.41
CA LYS A 845 4.18 44.34 20.48
C LYS A 845 2.67 44.52 20.64
N LEU A 846 1.91 43.43 20.61
CA LEU A 846 0.48 43.49 20.89
C LEU A 846 0.34 43.94 22.35
N VAL A 847 -0.57 44.88 22.64
CA VAL A 847 -0.76 45.43 24.01
C VAL A 847 -2.13 45.09 24.61
N THR A 848 -3.21 45.13 23.83
CA THR A 848 -4.58 44.83 24.30
C THR A 848 -5.43 44.16 23.22
N PHE A 849 -6.45 43.40 23.65
CA PHE A 849 -7.59 43.04 22.79
C PHE A 849 -8.54 44.23 22.68
N PRO A 850 -9.21 44.43 21.53
CA PRO A 850 -10.14 45.55 21.32
C PRO A 850 -11.33 45.49 22.29
N THR A 851 -11.66 46.60 22.96
CA THR A 851 -12.86 46.68 23.79
C THR A 851 -14.11 46.86 22.91
N ASN A 852 -15.14 46.04 23.14
CA ASN A 852 -16.40 46.14 22.39
C ASN A 852 -17.30 47.22 23.01
N THR A 853 -17.06 48.48 22.69
CA THR A 853 -17.86 49.61 23.23
C THR A 853 -19.25 49.73 22.61
N LYS A 854 -19.68 48.80 21.73
CA LYS A 854 -20.98 48.87 21.04
C LYS A 854 -22.12 48.09 21.70
N SER A 855 -21.90 47.30 22.76
CA SER A 855 -22.98 46.56 23.43
C SER A 855 -23.57 47.26 24.66
N LEU A 856 -23.19 48.51 24.95
CA LEU A 856 -23.66 49.24 26.14
C LEU A 856 -24.91 50.09 25.90
N HIS A 857 -25.50 50.11 24.69
CA HIS A 857 -26.61 51.02 24.39
C HIS A 857 -27.85 50.48 23.66
N GLU A 858 -27.99 49.18 23.39
CA GLU A 858 -29.29 48.66 22.92
C GLU A 858 -29.68 47.39 23.68
N ASP A 859 -30.72 47.56 24.50
CA ASP A 859 -31.32 46.64 25.45
C ASP A 859 -32.23 45.61 24.75
N ASN A 860 -31.66 44.85 23.80
CA ASN A 860 -32.32 43.69 23.21
C ASN A 860 -31.45 42.46 23.47
N GLY A 861 -31.93 41.56 24.33
CA GLY A 861 -31.19 40.45 24.91
C GLY A 861 -30.81 39.30 23.96
N ASP A 862 -29.97 39.58 22.97
CA ASP A 862 -29.18 38.55 22.29
C ASP A 862 -27.69 38.83 22.54
N GLY A 863 -27.17 38.22 23.60
CA GLY A 863 -25.76 38.26 23.93
C GLY A 863 -24.96 37.54 22.86
N SER A 864 -24.55 38.26 21.81
CA SER A 864 -23.58 37.77 20.84
C SER A 864 -22.27 37.46 21.58
N LEU A 865 -22.11 36.20 21.98
CA LEU A 865 -20.93 35.64 22.61
C LEU A 865 -19.67 36.03 21.81
N TRP A 866 -18.60 36.37 22.51
CA TRP A 866 -17.31 36.69 21.89
C TRP A 866 -16.79 35.44 21.16
N LEU A 867 -16.58 35.53 19.84
CA LEU A 867 -16.04 34.44 19.01
C LEU A 867 -16.63 33.06 19.40
N PRO A 868 -17.93 32.82 19.18
CA PRO A 868 -18.71 31.74 19.81
C PRO A 868 -18.31 30.31 19.42
N LYS A 869 -17.32 30.15 18.54
CA LYS A 869 -16.79 28.84 18.11
C LYS A 869 -15.31 28.69 18.39
N LEU A 870 -14.68 29.65 19.06
CA LEU A 870 -13.25 29.63 19.32
C LEU A 870 -12.94 28.51 20.31
N LYS A 871 -12.16 27.54 19.84
CA LYS A 871 -11.72 26.37 20.62
C LYS A 871 -10.27 26.48 21.04
N VAL A 872 -9.43 27.06 20.19
CA VAL A 872 -7.98 27.12 20.38
C VAL A 872 -7.50 28.57 20.28
N LEU A 873 -6.86 29.05 21.35
CA LEU A 873 -6.21 30.35 21.40
C LEU A 873 -4.74 30.18 21.77
N ARG A 874 -3.83 30.59 20.87
CA ARG A 874 -2.39 30.56 21.12
C ARG A 874 -1.81 31.96 21.26
N MET A 875 -1.12 32.19 22.36
CA MET A 875 -0.55 33.49 22.76
C MET A 875 0.83 33.30 23.42
N GLU A 876 1.62 32.35 22.91
CA GLU A 876 2.99 32.13 23.37
C GLU A 876 3.80 33.43 23.24
N GLY A 877 4.58 33.84 24.25
CA GLY A 877 5.53 34.96 24.12
C GLY A 877 4.92 36.33 23.75
N CYS A 878 3.70 36.60 24.20
CA CYS A 878 3.03 37.90 24.10
C CYS A 878 3.31 38.78 25.35
N ASN A 879 2.86 40.04 25.37
CA ASN A 879 2.95 40.86 26.60
C ASN A 879 1.85 40.47 27.61
N SER A 880 1.94 40.91 28.86
CA SER A 880 1.28 40.27 30.02
C SER A 880 -0.08 40.85 30.50
N TYR A 881 -0.73 41.77 29.78
CA TYR A 881 -1.93 42.49 30.29
C TYR A 881 -3.29 42.03 29.71
N PHE A 882 -3.37 40.88 29.04
CA PHE A 882 -4.49 40.56 28.13
C PHE A 882 -5.66 39.74 28.70
N LEU A 883 -5.43 38.87 29.68
CA LEU A 883 -6.44 37.90 30.07
C LEU A 883 -7.64 38.54 30.80
N THR A 884 -7.46 39.70 31.43
CA THR A 884 -8.54 40.47 32.08
C THR A 884 -9.59 41.00 31.10
N THR A 885 -9.30 40.98 29.78
CA THR A 885 -10.20 41.42 28.72
C THR A 885 -10.92 40.24 28.02
N LEU A 886 -10.66 39.00 28.42
CA LEU A 886 -11.14 37.76 27.77
C LEU A 886 -12.18 36.99 28.60
N ASP A 887 -12.78 37.64 29.61
CA ASP A 887 -13.74 37.14 30.60
C ASP A 887 -15.01 36.41 30.06
N CYS A 888 -15.16 36.19 28.75
CA CYS A 888 -16.39 35.64 28.13
C CYS A 888 -16.18 34.57 27.02
N LEU A 889 -15.01 33.90 26.95
CA LEU A 889 -14.80 32.80 25.96
C LEU A 889 -15.20 31.44 26.54
N GLU A 890 -16.49 31.19 26.66
CA GLU A 890 -17.02 29.94 27.22
C GLU A 890 -16.71 28.70 26.34
N THR A 891 -16.43 28.85 25.05
CA THR A 891 -16.19 27.72 24.13
C THR A 891 -14.74 27.24 24.04
N LEU A 892 -13.82 27.91 24.75
CA LEU A 892 -12.38 27.67 24.64
C LEU A 892 -11.99 26.35 25.31
N THR A 893 -11.32 25.46 24.56
CA THR A 893 -10.87 24.13 25.05
C THR A 893 -9.35 24.07 25.22
N GLU A 894 -8.58 24.83 24.44
CA GLU A 894 -7.12 24.88 24.50
C GLU A 894 -6.62 26.33 24.55
N LEU A 895 -5.79 26.64 25.54
CA LEU A 895 -5.16 27.94 25.74
C LEU A 895 -3.65 27.78 25.92
N ASP A 896 -2.88 28.36 25.00
CA ASP A 896 -1.41 28.39 25.07
C ASP A 896 -0.93 29.79 25.48
N LEU A 897 -0.36 29.88 26.67
CA LEU A 897 0.24 31.06 27.28
C LEU A 897 1.71 30.82 27.62
N SER A 898 2.37 29.88 26.95
CA SER A 898 3.78 29.58 27.19
C SER A 898 4.72 30.74 26.85
N SER A 899 5.94 30.73 27.39
CA SER A 899 7.02 31.71 27.13
C SER A 899 6.64 33.17 27.43
N ASN A 900 5.65 33.42 28.29
CA ASN A 900 5.22 34.76 28.68
C ASN A 900 5.92 35.22 29.98
N SER A 901 5.90 36.53 30.24
CA SER A 901 6.65 37.13 31.37
C SER A 901 5.77 37.63 32.53
N PHE A 902 4.56 37.08 32.73
CA PHE A 902 3.67 37.49 33.83
C PHE A 902 4.14 36.91 35.17
N VAL A 903 3.85 37.63 36.27
CA VAL A 903 4.22 37.22 37.64
C VAL A 903 3.14 36.35 38.28
N SER A 904 1.89 36.58 37.94
CA SER A 904 0.75 35.76 38.32
C SER A 904 -0.27 35.74 37.18
N LEU A 905 -1.04 34.66 37.09
CA LEU A 905 -2.22 34.63 36.22
C LEU A 905 -3.35 35.46 36.86
N PRO A 906 -4.18 36.13 36.05
CA PRO A 906 -5.33 36.84 36.60
C PRO A 906 -6.42 35.88 37.06
N ALA A 907 -7.19 36.32 38.07
CA ALA A 907 -8.24 35.52 38.69
C ALA A 907 -9.36 35.10 37.72
N CYS A 908 -9.51 35.78 36.57
CA CYS A 908 -10.49 35.42 35.56
C CYS A 908 -10.21 34.08 34.86
N ILE A 909 -9.01 33.49 35.02
CA ILE A 909 -8.68 32.18 34.45
C ILE A 909 -9.64 31.08 34.93
N SER A 910 -10.20 31.19 36.14
CA SER A 910 -11.18 30.23 36.66
C SER A 910 -12.52 30.25 35.91
N LYS A 911 -12.83 31.32 35.16
CA LYS A 911 -14.08 31.48 34.41
C LYS A 911 -14.13 30.68 33.10
N PHE A 912 -13.01 30.13 32.61
CA PHE A 912 -12.99 29.32 31.37
C PHE A 912 -13.52 27.90 31.62
N VAL A 913 -14.83 27.77 31.85
CA VAL A 913 -15.45 26.52 32.33
C VAL A 913 -15.23 25.30 31.42
N ASN A 914 -15.04 25.49 30.11
CA ASN A 914 -14.81 24.39 29.15
C ASN A 914 -13.33 24.20 28.80
N LEU A 915 -12.39 24.88 29.48
CA LEU A 915 -10.98 24.76 29.18
C LEU A 915 -10.46 23.40 29.64
N GLU A 916 -9.97 22.60 28.69
CA GLU A 916 -9.42 21.26 28.93
C GLU A 916 -7.89 21.29 29.01
N LYS A 917 -7.23 22.19 28.26
CA LYS A 917 -5.77 22.27 28.16
C LYS A 917 -5.26 23.68 28.38
N LEU A 918 -4.31 23.83 29.30
CA LEU A 918 -3.64 25.09 29.61
C LEU A 918 -2.12 24.92 29.57
N ASP A 919 -1.47 25.69 28.71
CA ASP A 919 -0.02 25.71 28.62
C ASP A 919 0.56 27.01 29.18
N LEU A 920 1.46 26.90 30.13
CA LEU A 920 2.17 27.97 30.83
C LEU A 920 3.68 27.72 30.81
N SER A 921 4.16 26.77 30.02
CA SER A 921 5.57 26.40 29.97
C SER A 921 6.48 27.59 29.65
N CYS A 922 7.72 27.59 30.15
CA CYS A 922 8.71 28.66 30.00
C CYS A 922 8.27 30.05 30.49
N CYS A 923 7.31 30.16 31.41
CA CYS A 923 6.95 31.43 32.05
C CYS A 923 7.89 31.74 33.24
N GLU A 924 9.13 32.12 32.95
CA GLU A 924 10.24 32.23 33.94
C GLU A 924 9.95 33.14 35.15
N ARG A 925 9.04 34.12 35.01
CA ARG A 925 8.67 35.09 36.07
C ARG A 925 7.44 34.71 36.87
N LEU A 926 6.71 33.67 36.47
CA LEU A 926 5.48 33.23 37.12
C LEU A 926 5.81 32.75 38.54
N ARG A 927 5.22 33.37 39.56
CA ARG A 927 5.39 33.03 40.98
C ARG A 927 4.19 32.31 41.58
N GLU A 928 2.99 32.61 41.08
CA GLU A 928 1.76 32.06 41.64
C GLU A 928 0.75 31.70 40.54
N ILE A 929 0.22 30.48 40.64
CA ILE A 929 -0.94 30.02 39.87
C ILE A 929 -2.16 30.06 40.80
N PRO A 930 -3.18 30.88 40.48
CA PRO A 930 -4.41 31.00 41.25
C PRO A 930 -5.30 29.77 41.05
N GLU A 931 -6.57 29.85 41.45
CA GLU A 931 -7.56 28.81 41.17
C GLU A 931 -7.74 28.62 39.65
N LEU A 932 -7.54 27.39 39.19
CA LEU A 932 -7.65 26.99 37.79
C LEU A 932 -9.11 26.65 37.40
N PRO A 933 -9.45 26.65 36.10
CA PRO A 933 -10.76 26.22 35.64
C PRO A 933 -11.20 24.85 36.17
N PRO A 934 -12.52 24.62 36.34
CA PRO A 934 -13.06 23.39 36.92
C PRO A 934 -12.83 22.14 36.05
N ASN A 935 -13.00 22.24 34.72
CA ASN A 935 -12.90 21.10 33.79
C ASN A 935 -11.51 20.90 33.17
N LEU A 936 -10.47 21.51 33.75
CA LEU A 936 -9.11 21.41 33.23
C LEU A 936 -8.58 19.97 33.35
N LEU A 937 -8.15 19.40 32.23
CA LEU A 937 -7.61 18.03 32.14
C LEU A 937 -6.08 18.02 32.08
N GLU A 938 -5.46 19.03 31.47
CA GLU A 938 -4.02 19.10 31.22
C GLU A 938 -3.48 20.50 31.54
N VAL A 939 -2.41 20.55 32.35
CA VAL A 939 -1.65 21.77 32.62
C VAL A 939 -0.15 21.54 32.48
N ASP A 940 0.50 22.33 31.64
CA ASP A 940 1.95 22.34 31.49
C ASP A 940 2.51 23.64 32.07
N VAL A 941 3.37 23.53 33.08
CA VAL A 941 4.06 24.66 33.73
C VAL A 941 5.58 24.44 33.72
N SER A 942 6.08 23.63 32.79
CA SER A 942 7.50 23.35 32.62
C SER A 942 8.32 24.64 32.56
N ASP A 943 9.54 24.64 33.09
CA ASP A 943 10.47 25.77 33.07
C ASP A 943 9.94 27.08 33.71
N CYS A 944 8.96 26.98 34.62
CA CYS A 944 8.51 28.10 35.45
C CYS A 944 9.36 28.18 36.74
N GLU A 945 10.64 28.52 36.61
CA GLU A 945 11.63 28.43 37.71
C GLU A 945 11.31 29.33 38.93
N SER A 946 10.60 30.44 38.72
CA SER A 946 10.18 31.35 39.80
C SER A 946 8.89 30.92 40.51
N LEU A 947 8.25 29.83 40.09
CA LEU A 947 6.95 29.41 40.61
C LEU A 947 7.10 28.99 42.07
N GLU A 948 6.35 29.62 42.95
CA GLU A 948 6.42 29.44 44.41
C GLU A 948 5.12 28.86 44.97
N LYS A 949 3.99 29.15 44.34
CA LYS A 949 2.64 28.73 44.78
C LYS A 949 1.81 28.18 43.64
N PHE A 950 1.17 27.04 43.89
CA PHE A 950 0.17 26.47 43.00
C PHE A 950 -1.01 25.99 43.86
N TRP A 951 -2.05 26.82 43.98
CA TRP A 951 -3.15 26.68 44.94
C TRP A 951 -3.86 25.31 44.88
N LYS A 952 -4.18 24.82 43.68
CA LYS A 952 -4.84 23.52 43.48
C LYS A 952 -3.93 22.36 43.91
N LEU A 953 -2.64 22.42 43.58
CA LEU A 953 -1.67 21.39 43.95
C LEU A 953 -1.39 21.36 45.47
N SER A 954 -1.34 22.52 46.14
CA SER A 954 -1.18 22.56 47.61
C SER A 954 -2.33 21.89 48.34
N LYS A 955 -3.59 22.15 47.93
CA LYS A 955 -4.76 21.52 48.55
C LYS A 955 -4.84 20.01 48.31
N VAL A 956 -4.44 19.57 47.13
CA VAL A 956 -4.32 18.14 46.78
C VAL A 956 -3.27 17.45 47.64
N LEU A 957 -2.08 18.04 47.81
CA LEU A 957 -1.01 17.49 48.65
C LEU A 957 -1.36 17.47 50.14
N GLU A 958 -2.25 18.36 50.59
CA GLU A 958 -2.81 18.37 51.94
C GLU A 958 -3.99 17.40 52.15
N GLY A 959 -4.40 16.68 51.09
CA GLY A 959 -5.54 15.75 51.13
C GLY A 959 -6.91 16.43 51.26
N LYS A 960 -7.00 17.72 50.92
CA LYS A 960 -8.19 18.56 51.10
C LYS A 960 -9.08 18.68 49.85
N GLU A 961 -8.55 18.37 48.65
CA GLU A 961 -9.28 18.40 47.37
C GLU A 961 -8.80 17.26 46.44
N LEU A 962 -9.67 16.78 45.55
CA LEU A 962 -9.36 15.74 44.56
C LEU A 962 -8.69 16.32 43.30
N LEU A 963 -7.81 15.54 42.68
CA LEU A 963 -7.16 15.86 41.40
C LEU A 963 -8.12 15.63 40.23
N GLY A 964 -8.90 16.65 39.87
CA GLY A 964 -9.66 16.64 38.61
C GLY A 964 -8.80 16.76 37.34
N ILE A 965 -7.50 17.07 37.48
CA ILE A 965 -6.53 17.25 36.38
C ILE A 965 -5.82 15.92 36.11
N LYS A 966 -5.89 15.44 34.87
CA LYS A 966 -5.29 14.17 34.44
C LYS A 966 -3.80 14.28 34.15
N VAL A 967 -3.31 15.43 33.69
CA VAL A 967 -1.91 15.61 33.30
C VAL A 967 -1.36 16.91 33.89
N ILE A 968 -0.28 16.81 34.68
CA ILE A 968 0.44 17.94 35.24
C ILE A 968 1.92 17.82 34.91
N ILE A 969 2.50 18.83 34.27
CA ILE A 969 3.93 18.83 33.89
C ILE A 969 4.65 19.96 34.63
N LEU A 970 5.58 19.63 35.53
CA LEU A 970 6.30 20.56 36.43
C LEU A 970 7.81 20.55 36.21
N LEU A 971 8.28 20.28 34.99
CA LEU A 971 9.72 20.22 34.70
C LEU A 971 10.42 21.52 35.17
N ASN A 972 11.53 21.39 35.89
CA ASN A 972 12.34 22.52 36.40
C ASN A 972 11.63 23.50 37.37
N CYS A 973 10.48 23.15 37.94
CA CYS A 973 9.76 23.96 38.94
C CYS A 973 10.28 23.76 40.39
N ASN A 974 11.60 23.85 40.59
CA ASN A 974 12.26 23.49 41.85
C ASN A 974 11.73 24.28 43.07
N ARG A 975 11.55 25.60 42.93
CA ARG A 975 11.06 26.46 44.03
C ARG A 975 9.66 26.10 44.52
N LEU A 976 8.77 25.69 43.60
CA LEU A 976 7.42 25.27 43.93
C LEU A 976 7.48 23.97 44.76
N CYS A 977 8.26 23.00 44.30
CA CYS A 977 8.47 21.75 45.02
C CYS A 977 9.04 21.98 46.43
N ASP A 978 9.98 22.91 46.57
CA ASP A 978 10.60 23.26 47.84
C ASP A 978 9.59 23.87 48.82
N ASN A 979 8.79 24.83 48.34
CA ASN A 979 7.76 25.51 49.14
C ASN A 979 6.61 24.59 49.55
N LEU A 980 6.23 23.64 48.70
CA LEU A 980 5.19 22.64 49.03
C LEU A 980 5.69 21.60 50.06
N GLY A 981 6.96 21.68 50.48
CA GLY A 981 7.60 20.67 51.33
C GLY A 981 7.47 19.28 50.72
N TYR A 982 7.64 19.21 49.40
CA TYR A 982 7.42 18.00 48.62
C TYR A 982 8.48 16.94 48.95
N ASN A 983 8.02 15.73 49.25
CA ASN A 983 8.83 14.52 49.29
C ASN A 983 8.03 13.40 48.61
N MET A 984 8.70 12.46 47.95
CA MET A 984 8.12 11.35 47.21
C MET A 984 7.17 10.48 48.05
N ASP A 985 7.30 10.51 49.37
CA ASP A 985 6.40 9.84 50.32
C ASP A 985 4.99 10.48 50.37
N LYS A 986 4.87 11.80 50.15
CA LYS A 986 3.56 12.48 50.05
C LYS A 986 2.80 12.08 48.78
N MET A 987 3.52 11.77 47.69
CA MET A 987 2.94 11.29 46.44
C MET A 987 2.35 9.87 46.59
N LYS A 988 3.01 9.01 47.39
CA LYS A 988 2.47 7.70 47.78
C LYS A 988 1.09 7.84 48.46
N HIS A 989 0.94 8.82 49.36
CA HIS A 989 -0.35 9.09 50.00
C HIS A 989 -1.44 9.59 49.02
N ILE A 990 -1.09 10.38 47.99
CA ILE A 990 -2.04 10.78 46.93
C ILE A 990 -2.50 9.56 46.13
N LEU A 991 -1.57 8.68 45.71
CA LEU A 991 -1.87 7.45 44.96
C LEU A 991 -2.78 6.50 45.75
N LEU A 992 -2.51 6.31 47.04
CA LEU A 992 -3.27 5.42 47.92
C LEU A 992 -4.67 5.95 48.27
N ASN A 993 -4.87 7.26 48.22
CA ASN A 993 -6.14 7.91 48.56
C ASN A 993 -6.96 8.37 47.34
N ASN A 994 -6.59 7.97 46.11
CA ASN A 994 -7.29 8.33 44.88
C ASN A 994 -8.65 7.60 44.75
N GLN A 995 -9.69 8.12 45.41
CA GLN A 995 -11.01 7.46 45.53
C GLN A 995 -11.74 7.23 44.19
N ASP A 996 -11.43 8.02 43.15
CA ASP A 996 -12.12 7.93 41.86
C ASP A 996 -11.46 6.95 40.87
N ASN A 997 -10.34 6.32 41.26
CA ASN A 997 -9.57 5.37 40.45
C ASN A 997 -9.31 5.86 39.00
N ALA A 998 -9.12 7.18 38.81
CA ALA A 998 -8.90 7.78 37.50
C ALA A 998 -7.40 7.79 37.12
N PRO A 999 -7.05 7.59 35.83
CA PRO A 999 -5.67 7.68 35.38
C PRO A 999 -5.16 9.11 35.51
N PHE A 1000 -3.93 9.25 35.97
CA PHE A 1000 -3.27 10.54 36.03
C PHE A 1000 -1.78 10.42 35.76
N ARG A 1001 -1.20 11.50 35.24
CA ARG A 1001 0.22 11.62 34.92
C ARG A 1001 0.77 12.89 35.53
N VAL A 1002 1.88 12.76 36.24
CA VAL A 1002 2.61 13.92 36.76
C VAL A 1002 4.10 13.80 36.44
N VAL A 1003 4.71 14.92 36.06
CA VAL A 1003 6.15 15.02 35.85
C VAL A 1003 6.72 16.04 36.82
N PHE A 1004 7.71 15.64 37.62
CA PHE A 1004 8.33 16.47 38.64
C PHE A 1004 9.82 16.72 38.36
N PRO A 1005 10.38 17.82 38.91
CA PRO A 1005 11.83 17.93 39.05
C PRO A 1005 12.32 16.93 40.11
N GLY A 1006 13.26 16.09 39.72
CA GLY A 1006 13.90 15.09 40.54
C GLY A 1006 15.11 15.68 41.28
N ARG A 1007 15.05 15.67 42.61
CA ARG A 1007 16.23 15.96 43.46
C ARG A 1007 17.14 14.74 43.64
N THR A 1008 16.61 13.53 43.40
CA THR A 1008 17.32 12.25 43.50
C THR A 1008 17.41 11.63 42.13
N SER A 1009 18.61 11.25 41.70
CA SER A 1009 18.88 10.52 40.46
C SER A 1009 18.38 9.06 40.46
N GLU A 1010 17.52 8.70 41.41
CA GLU A 1010 17.12 7.33 41.73
C GLU A 1010 15.59 7.18 41.66
N VAL A 1011 15.12 5.99 41.32
CA VAL A 1011 13.70 5.63 41.40
C VAL A 1011 13.23 5.71 42.86
N PRO A 1012 12.08 6.35 43.18
CA PRO A 1012 11.56 6.44 44.55
C PRO A 1012 11.49 5.07 45.27
N LYS A 1013 12.11 5.00 46.46
CA LYS A 1013 12.36 3.76 47.22
C LYS A 1013 11.13 2.94 47.62
N TRP A 1014 9.92 3.52 47.56
CA TRP A 1014 8.68 2.80 47.82
C TRP A 1014 8.17 2.00 46.62
N PHE A 1015 8.78 2.14 45.44
CA PHE A 1015 8.50 1.26 44.30
C PHE A 1015 8.96 -0.17 44.63
N ASN A 1016 8.09 -1.15 44.43
CA ASN A 1016 8.37 -2.54 44.81
C ASN A 1016 9.32 -3.20 43.82
N CYS A 1017 9.26 -2.80 42.54
CA CYS A 1017 10.13 -3.28 41.48
C CYS A 1017 10.71 -2.07 40.77
N TRP A 1018 12.05 -1.96 40.72
CA TRP A 1018 12.72 -0.87 40.04
C TRP A 1018 14.12 -1.31 39.61
N MET A 1019 14.68 -0.57 38.66
CA MET A 1019 16.04 -0.76 38.15
C MET A 1019 16.64 0.61 37.86
N ASP A 1020 17.85 0.86 38.37
CA ASP A 1020 18.68 1.98 37.94
C ASP A 1020 19.50 1.57 36.70
N VAL A 1021 19.60 2.48 35.74
CA VAL A 1021 20.36 2.32 34.50
C VAL A 1021 21.69 3.05 34.69
N ILE A 1022 22.77 2.29 34.86
CA ILE A 1022 24.12 2.87 35.02
C ILE A 1022 24.68 3.20 33.62
N GLY A 1023 24.61 4.46 33.22
CA GLY A 1023 25.32 4.97 32.05
C GLY A 1023 26.82 5.23 32.36
N PRO A 1024 27.73 5.15 31.37
CA PRO A 1024 29.12 5.55 31.58
C PRO A 1024 29.18 7.06 31.85
N THR A 1025 29.76 7.42 32.99
CA THR A 1025 30.06 8.81 33.37
C THR A 1025 31.01 9.44 32.35
N CYS A 1026 30.60 10.51 31.67
CA CYS A 1026 31.52 11.31 30.86
C CYS A 1026 32.11 12.44 31.73
N GLU A 1027 33.43 12.45 31.86
CA GLU A 1027 34.21 13.62 32.26
C GLU A 1027 34.04 14.76 31.23
N GLU A 1028 34.16 15.99 31.71
CA GLU A 1028 33.91 17.24 31.00
C GLU A 1028 34.86 17.52 29.81
N ASP A 1029 34.45 18.52 29.02
CA ASP A 1029 35.21 19.32 28.03
C ASP A 1029 35.35 18.80 26.59
N VAL A 1030 34.53 19.36 25.68
CA VAL A 1030 34.98 20.18 24.52
C VAL A 1030 33.82 21.09 24.06
N ILE A 1031 34.07 22.40 24.11
CA ILE A 1031 33.24 23.45 23.51
C ILE A 1031 33.47 23.47 21.99
N GLY A 1032 32.41 23.34 21.19
CA GLY A 1032 32.48 23.49 19.74
C GLY A 1032 31.10 23.66 19.10
N SER A 1033 30.76 24.91 18.78
CA SER A 1033 29.57 25.29 18.00
C SER A 1033 29.61 24.71 16.58
N THR A 1034 28.53 24.06 16.11
CA THR A 1034 28.07 24.10 14.70
C THR A 1034 26.70 23.42 14.53
N SER A 1035 25.96 23.92 13.54
CA SER A 1035 24.59 23.67 13.07
C SER A 1035 23.98 22.26 13.25
N GLU A 1036 22.76 22.22 13.81
CA GLU A 1036 21.84 21.07 13.77
C GLU A 1036 21.14 20.96 12.41
N GLU A 1037 21.67 20.10 11.54
CA GLU A 1037 20.95 19.30 10.54
C GLU A 1037 21.93 18.18 10.11
N ASP A 1038 21.48 16.93 10.19
CA ASP A 1038 22.18 15.69 9.81
C ASP A 1038 23.39 15.22 10.65
N VAL A 1039 23.16 14.33 11.63
CA VAL A 1039 24.16 13.33 12.06
C VAL A 1039 23.53 11.95 12.24
N ILE A 1040 24.10 11.01 11.50
CA ILE A 1040 23.86 9.56 11.52
C ILE A 1040 24.35 8.98 12.87
N GLY A 1041 23.43 8.36 13.62
CA GLY A 1041 23.59 7.24 14.57
C GLY A 1041 24.43 7.41 15.86
N PRO A 1042 23.95 6.84 16.97
CA PRO A 1042 24.81 6.08 17.87
C PRO A 1042 24.42 4.59 17.83
N THR A 1043 25.43 3.76 17.58
CA THR A 1043 25.42 2.28 17.60
C THR A 1043 25.32 1.74 19.04
N GLY A 1044 24.20 1.98 19.73
CA GLY A 1044 23.90 1.35 21.02
C GLY A 1044 22.72 0.38 20.89
N GLU A 1045 22.79 -0.76 21.58
CA GLU A 1045 21.68 -1.74 21.64
C GLU A 1045 20.41 -1.09 22.21
N PRO A 1046 19.21 -1.41 21.69
CA PRO A 1046 17.95 -0.90 22.22
C PRO A 1046 17.76 -1.33 23.68
N PHE A 1047 17.31 -0.40 24.53
CA PHE A 1047 16.97 -0.72 25.92
C PHE A 1047 15.61 -1.42 25.98
N ASP A 1048 15.58 -2.59 26.60
CA ASP A 1048 14.38 -3.40 26.79
C ASP A 1048 14.43 -4.05 28.18
N CYS A 1049 13.49 -3.67 29.04
CA CYS A 1049 13.42 -4.13 30.43
C CYS A 1049 11.99 -4.55 30.75
N GLU A 1050 11.81 -5.71 31.37
CA GLU A 1050 10.49 -6.22 31.74
C GLU A 1050 10.41 -6.52 33.24
N PHE A 1051 9.39 -5.99 33.90
CA PHE A 1051 9.05 -6.30 35.28
C PHE A 1051 7.86 -7.24 35.32
N SER A 1052 7.96 -8.31 36.12
CA SER A 1052 6.88 -9.27 36.36
C SER A 1052 6.39 -9.18 37.80
N ILE A 1053 5.09 -8.96 38.00
CA ILE A 1053 4.43 -8.81 39.30
C ILE A 1053 3.31 -9.84 39.42
N LYS A 1054 3.34 -10.64 40.50
CA LYS A 1054 2.27 -11.58 40.83
C LYS A 1054 1.14 -10.84 41.56
N ILE A 1055 -0.08 -10.87 41.02
CA ILE A 1055 -1.29 -10.27 41.62
C ILE A 1055 -2.17 -11.40 42.17
N SER A 1056 -2.51 -11.36 43.46
CA SER A 1056 -3.38 -12.37 44.08
C SER A 1056 -4.81 -12.32 43.54
N GLU A 1057 -5.44 -13.49 43.37
CA GLU A 1057 -6.85 -13.61 42.94
C GLU A 1057 -7.85 -13.02 43.93
N ASN A 1058 -7.47 -12.86 45.20
CA ASN A 1058 -8.35 -12.37 46.24
C ASN A 1058 -8.56 -10.84 46.20
N LEU A 1059 -7.85 -10.14 45.32
CA LEU A 1059 -7.91 -8.68 45.19
C LEU A 1059 -8.97 -8.29 44.14
N LYS A 1060 -9.82 -7.31 44.46
CA LYS A 1060 -10.84 -6.80 43.53
C LYS A 1060 -10.21 -5.85 42.50
N TRP A 1061 -10.34 -6.17 41.21
CA TRP A 1061 -9.77 -5.37 40.10
C TRP A 1061 -10.13 -3.88 40.15
N GLU A 1062 -11.34 -3.53 40.60
CA GLU A 1062 -11.82 -2.15 40.78
C GLU A 1062 -10.95 -1.31 41.74
N LYS A 1063 -10.16 -1.95 42.60
CA LYS A 1063 -9.32 -1.33 43.62
C LYS A 1063 -7.82 -1.45 43.34
N ILE A 1064 -7.45 -1.94 42.15
CA ILE A 1064 -6.07 -2.20 41.75
C ILE A 1064 -5.66 -1.24 40.63
N GLY A 1065 -4.51 -0.60 40.80
CA GLY A 1065 -3.85 0.20 39.77
C GLY A 1065 -2.35 -0.06 39.73
N LEU A 1066 -1.72 0.40 38.66
CA LEU A 1066 -0.27 0.37 38.49
C LEU A 1066 0.28 1.79 38.49
N ALA A 1067 1.23 2.05 39.38
CA ALA A 1067 2.09 3.22 39.31
C ALA A 1067 3.35 2.84 38.53
N ILE A 1068 3.66 3.61 37.49
CA ILE A 1068 4.78 3.40 36.59
C ILE A 1068 5.64 4.66 36.62
N CYS A 1069 6.94 4.48 36.84
CA CYS A 1069 7.89 5.56 37.00
C CYS A 1069 9.05 5.43 36.01
N ALA A 1070 9.51 6.58 35.48
CA ALA A 1070 10.75 6.69 34.72
C ALA A 1070 11.53 7.92 35.20
N VAL A 1071 12.83 7.77 35.44
CA VAL A 1071 13.73 8.85 35.87
C VAL A 1071 14.66 9.18 34.71
N SER A 1072 14.77 10.45 34.35
CA SER A 1072 15.61 10.89 33.23
C SER A 1072 16.55 12.04 33.60
N GLU A 1073 17.70 12.11 32.94
CA GLU A 1073 18.74 13.12 33.11
C GLU A 1073 18.49 14.39 32.29
N GLY A 1074 18.31 15.50 33.01
CA GLY A 1074 18.14 16.84 32.44
C GLY A 1074 16.86 17.03 31.61
N ALA A 1075 16.67 18.23 31.08
CA ALA A 1075 15.47 18.61 30.30
C ALA A 1075 15.46 18.11 28.84
N LYS A 1076 16.15 17.00 28.53
CA LYS A 1076 16.18 16.41 27.19
C LYS A 1076 14.98 15.48 26.98
N PRO A 1077 14.45 15.37 25.76
CA PRO A 1077 13.28 14.54 25.50
C PRO A 1077 13.62 13.05 25.71
N CYS A 1078 13.15 12.46 26.80
CA CYS A 1078 13.20 11.01 27.00
C CYS A 1078 12.09 10.36 26.15
N TYR A 1079 12.40 9.25 25.47
CA TYR A 1079 11.47 8.48 24.64
C TYR A 1079 11.32 7.06 25.17
N CYS A 1080 10.88 6.92 26.42
CA CYS A 1080 10.63 5.60 27.00
C CYS A 1080 9.16 5.20 26.77
N ASP A 1081 8.96 4.13 26.01
CA ASP A 1081 7.68 3.47 25.85
C ASP A 1081 7.54 2.37 26.91
N TYR A 1082 6.31 2.10 27.33
CA TYR A 1082 6.00 0.94 28.16
C TYR A 1082 4.70 0.26 27.69
N ALA A 1083 4.63 -1.05 27.86
CA ALA A 1083 3.45 -1.86 27.61
C ALA A 1083 3.11 -2.67 28.86
N VAL A 1084 1.82 -2.92 29.08
CA VAL A 1084 1.31 -3.69 30.21
C VAL A 1084 0.49 -4.87 29.70
N SER A 1085 0.85 -6.08 30.11
CA SER A 1085 0.07 -7.29 29.86
C SER A 1085 -0.21 -8.05 31.16
N ILE A 1086 -1.34 -8.76 31.20
CA ILE A 1086 -1.70 -9.65 32.32
C ILE A 1086 -2.05 -11.02 31.72
N ASN A 1087 -1.34 -12.07 32.13
CA ASN A 1087 -1.48 -13.43 31.56
C ASN A 1087 -1.46 -13.44 30.02
N GLU A 1088 -0.51 -12.72 29.41
CA GLU A 1088 -0.38 -12.52 27.94
C GLU A 1088 -1.49 -11.69 27.27
N VAL A 1089 -2.54 -11.28 28.00
CA VAL A 1089 -3.52 -10.31 27.48
C VAL A 1089 -2.94 -8.91 27.58
N CYS A 1090 -2.79 -8.25 26.44
CA CYS A 1090 -2.35 -6.86 26.41
C CYS A 1090 -3.41 -5.93 27.01
N ILE A 1091 -3.13 -5.38 28.19
CA ILE A 1091 -4.03 -4.42 28.87
C ILE A 1091 -3.79 -3.01 28.34
N ARG A 1092 -2.53 -2.65 28.11
CA ARG A 1092 -2.12 -1.38 27.50
C ARG A 1092 -1.02 -1.60 26.46
N PRO A 1093 -1.32 -1.43 25.15
CA PRO A 1093 -0.37 -1.72 24.08
C PRO A 1093 0.71 -0.65 23.88
N SER A 1094 0.48 0.57 24.37
CA SER A 1094 1.48 1.65 24.39
C SER A 1094 1.12 2.71 25.42
N GLY A 1095 2.00 2.91 26.39
CA GLY A 1095 2.10 4.14 27.16
C GLY A 1095 3.44 4.78 26.83
N THR A 1096 3.46 6.07 26.48
CA THR A 1096 4.71 6.75 26.21
C THR A 1096 4.95 7.89 27.19
N PHE A 1097 6.16 7.94 27.73
CA PHE A 1097 6.76 9.14 28.30
C PHE A 1097 7.36 9.93 27.13
N ARG A 1098 6.60 10.86 26.53
CA ARG A 1098 7.13 11.80 25.52
C ARG A 1098 7.16 13.21 26.07
N PHE A 1099 8.30 13.87 25.93
CA PHE A 1099 8.37 15.33 25.87
C PHE A 1099 8.81 15.72 24.45
N ALA A 1100 8.01 16.48 23.72
CA ALA A 1100 8.49 17.12 22.49
C ALA A 1100 9.03 18.50 22.88
N ARG A 1101 10.36 18.70 22.75
CA ARG A 1101 11.00 19.99 23.00
C ARG A 1101 10.33 21.05 22.10
N ARG A 1102 9.51 21.95 22.67
CA ARG A 1102 8.93 23.05 21.89
C ARG A 1102 10.05 24.00 21.48
N LYS A 1103 10.03 24.47 20.22
CA LYS A 1103 11.04 25.41 19.69
C LYS A 1103 11.06 26.68 20.53
N GLY A 1104 12.04 26.84 21.42
CA GLY A 1104 12.20 28.04 22.26
C GLY A 1104 12.77 27.80 23.66
N VAL A 1105 12.73 26.57 24.19
CA VAL A 1105 13.28 26.24 25.52
C VAL A 1105 14.80 26.46 25.54
N ARG A 1106 15.28 27.47 26.28
CA ARG A 1106 16.72 27.82 26.40
C ARG A 1106 17.46 27.09 27.52
N SER A 1107 16.76 26.35 28.39
CA SER A 1107 17.38 25.75 29.57
C SER A 1107 18.09 24.43 29.24
N ILE A 1108 19.41 24.41 29.40
CA ILE A 1108 20.18 23.19 29.69
C ILE A 1108 20.03 22.99 31.19
N SER A 1109 18.89 22.43 31.61
CA SER A 1109 18.72 22.05 33.01
C SER A 1109 19.56 20.82 33.30
N THR A 1110 20.32 20.88 34.41
CA THR A 1110 21.09 19.78 34.99
C THR A 1110 20.29 18.97 36.01
N THR A 1111 19.06 19.37 36.35
CA THR A 1111 18.24 18.62 37.31
C THR A 1111 17.56 17.45 36.61
N ASP A 1112 17.62 16.27 37.23
CA ASP A 1112 16.89 15.08 36.78
C ASP A 1112 15.38 15.31 36.89
N HIS A 1113 14.59 14.48 36.21
CA HIS A 1113 13.12 14.54 36.27
C HIS A 1113 12.54 13.16 36.50
N VAL A 1114 11.44 13.13 37.26
CA VAL A 1114 10.70 11.89 37.56
C VAL A 1114 9.34 11.96 36.89
N TRP A 1115 9.11 11.03 35.97
CA TRP A 1115 7.83 10.81 35.32
C TRP A 1115 7.06 9.76 36.10
N LEU A 1116 5.83 10.07 36.49
CA LEU A 1116 4.94 9.18 37.19
C LEU A 1116 3.63 9.08 36.42
N ASP A 1117 3.30 7.87 35.98
CA ASP A 1117 2.03 7.54 35.33
C ASP A 1117 1.28 6.55 36.23
N TYR A 1118 0.06 6.91 36.62
CA TYR A 1118 -0.85 6.03 37.32
C TYR A 1118 -1.93 5.55 36.36
N PHE A 1119 -2.05 4.24 36.25
CA PHE A 1119 -3.01 3.59 35.38
C PHE A 1119 -3.88 2.62 36.18
N PRO A 1120 -5.20 2.87 36.30
CA PRO A 1120 -6.13 1.91 36.89
C PRO A 1120 -6.29 0.72 35.94
N LEU A 1121 -6.42 -0.50 36.47
CA LEU A 1121 -6.65 -1.68 35.65
C LEU A 1121 -8.16 -1.76 35.31
N PRO A 1122 -8.57 -1.60 34.03
CA PRO A 1122 -9.98 -1.47 33.69
C PRO A 1122 -10.71 -2.81 33.78
N VAL A 1123 -11.76 -2.88 34.61
CA VAL A 1123 -12.57 -4.09 34.91
C VAL A 1123 -13.08 -4.77 33.62
N GLU A 1124 -13.52 -3.97 32.64
CA GLU A 1124 -14.05 -4.48 31.36
C GLU A 1124 -13.02 -5.28 30.55
N ARG A 1125 -11.72 -4.93 30.65
CA ARG A 1125 -10.65 -5.68 29.98
C ARG A 1125 -10.21 -6.89 30.80
N MET A 1126 -10.43 -6.86 32.12
CA MET A 1126 -10.13 -7.99 33.00
C MET A 1126 -11.11 -9.16 32.82
N ALA A 1127 -12.36 -8.91 32.38
CA ALA A 1127 -13.28 -9.98 32.01
C ALA A 1127 -12.67 -10.95 30.96
N LYS A 1128 -11.94 -10.42 29.98
CA LYS A 1128 -11.22 -11.23 28.98
C LYS A 1128 -10.02 -11.99 29.56
N VAL A 1129 -9.37 -11.43 30.58
CA VAL A 1129 -8.27 -12.09 31.32
C VAL A 1129 -8.82 -13.26 32.13
N ASP A 1130 -9.98 -13.08 32.74
CA ASP A 1130 -10.68 -14.11 33.52
C ASP A 1130 -11.22 -15.22 32.59
N ASP A 1131 -11.78 -14.86 31.43
CA ASP A 1131 -12.24 -15.82 30.40
C ASP A 1131 -11.10 -16.71 29.87
N GLN A 1132 -9.92 -16.12 29.62
CA GLN A 1132 -8.73 -16.88 29.18
C GLN A 1132 -8.14 -17.78 30.26
N LYS A 1133 -8.43 -17.55 31.54
CA LYS A 1133 -7.95 -18.36 32.67
C LYS A 1133 -8.74 -19.67 32.88
N GLY A 1134 -9.81 -19.89 32.09
CA GLY A 1134 -10.77 -21.00 32.21
C GLY A 1134 -10.23 -22.34 32.74
N CYS A 1135 -10.82 -22.82 33.84
CA CYS A 1135 -10.78 -24.15 34.50
C CYS A 1135 -9.48 -25.01 34.54
N SER A 1136 -8.33 -24.54 34.07
CA SER A 1136 -7.15 -25.40 33.89
C SER A 1136 -5.79 -24.74 34.14
N SER A 1137 -5.75 -23.53 34.70
CA SER A 1137 -4.52 -22.93 35.24
C SER A 1137 -4.35 -23.27 36.73
N PRO A 1138 -3.29 -23.99 37.14
CA PRO A 1138 -3.03 -24.33 38.55
C PRO A 1138 -2.35 -23.20 39.35
N GLN A 1139 -2.25 -21.98 38.81
CA GLN A 1139 -1.53 -20.88 39.45
C GLN A 1139 -2.48 -19.96 40.24
N PRO A 1140 -2.29 -19.77 41.57
CA PRO A 1140 -3.20 -19.01 42.44
C PRO A 1140 -3.05 -17.48 42.33
N TYR A 1141 -2.61 -16.96 41.18
CA TYR A 1141 -2.31 -15.55 40.95
C TYR A 1141 -2.41 -15.18 39.45
N TYR A 1142 -2.52 -13.89 39.16
CA TYR A 1142 -2.38 -13.31 37.82
C TYR A 1142 -0.95 -12.77 37.65
N MET A 1143 -0.32 -13.02 36.50
CA MET A 1143 1.00 -12.49 36.19
C MET A 1143 0.87 -11.19 35.40
N CYS A 1144 1.20 -10.05 36.02
CA CYS A 1144 1.27 -8.75 35.37
C CYS A 1144 2.69 -8.48 34.89
N ARG A 1145 2.87 -8.28 33.58
CA ARG A 1145 4.15 -7.88 32.97
C ARG A 1145 4.09 -6.44 32.50
N VAL A 1146 5.10 -5.67 32.86
CA VAL A 1146 5.30 -4.30 32.39
C VAL A 1146 6.64 -4.23 31.68
N ARG A 1147 6.61 -4.02 30.37
CA ARG A 1147 7.80 -3.97 29.52
C ARG A 1147 8.08 -2.54 29.12
N PHE A 1148 9.26 -2.03 29.44
CA PHE A 1148 9.79 -0.75 29.00
C PHE A 1148 10.65 -0.97 27.76
N THR A 1149 10.39 -0.23 26.70
CA THR A 1149 11.16 -0.28 25.46
C THR A 1149 11.63 1.12 25.07
N HIS A 1150 12.86 1.21 24.57
CA HIS A 1150 13.41 2.45 24.04
C HIS A 1150 14.08 2.18 22.68
N PRO A 1151 13.57 2.76 21.57
CA PRO A 1151 14.01 2.41 20.21
C PRO A 1151 15.42 2.92 19.83
N TYR A 1152 16.01 3.80 20.64
CA TYR A 1152 17.35 4.35 20.47
C TYR A 1152 18.11 4.28 21.80
N ALA A 1153 19.40 3.96 21.85
CA ALA A 1153 20.17 3.98 23.11
C ALA A 1153 20.41 5.43 23.57
N ASP A 1154 19.40 6.04 24.19
CA ASP A 1154 19.49 7.41 24.68
C ASP A 1154 20.11 7.40 26.08
N LYS A 1155 21.23 8.11 26.27
CA LYS A 1155 22.03 8.10 27.51
C LYS A 1155 21.31 8.74 28.72
N PHE A 1156 20.04 9.11 28.58
CA PHE A 1156 19.34 9.97 29.53
C PHE A 1156 18.33 9.24 30.42
N LEU A 1157 17.99 7.96 30.22
CA LEU A 1157 17.16 7.22 31.18
C LEU A 1157 18.05 6.73 32.34
N LYS A 1158 17.78 7.17 33.57
CA LYS A 1158 18.53 6.82 34.78
C LYS A 1158 17.91 5.67 35.57
N GLY A 1159 16.61 5.42 35.39
CA GLY A 1159 15.94 4.30 36.06
C GLY A 1159 14.47 4.20 35.70
N CYS A 1160 13.90 3.03 35.92
CA CYS A 1160 12.46 2.79 35.74
C CYS A 1160 11.93 1.91 36.89
N GLY A 1161 10.65 2.07 37.21
CA GLY A 1161 10.01 1.33 38.29
C GLY A 1161 8.53 1.10 38.09
N VAL A 1162 8.04 0.02 38.69
CA VAL A 1162 6.63 -0.36 38.73
C VAL A 1162 6.21 -0.69 40.16
N HIS A 1163 5.05 -0.19 40.56
CA HIS A 1163 4.46 -0.47 41.86
C HIS A 1163 2.97 -0.79 41.70
N LEU A 1164 2.54 -1.89 42.31
CA LEU A 1164 1.13 -2.27 42.36
C LEU A 1164 0.45 -1.52 43.51
N VAL A 1165 -0.57 -0.73 43.20
CA VAL A 1165 -1.34 0.05 44.17
C VAL A 1165 -2.64 -0.70 44.47
N CYS A 1166 -2.84 -1.09 45.73
CA CYS A 1166 -4.08 -1.68 46.23
C CYS A 1166 -4.74 -0.71 47.23
N GLN A 1167 -5.99 -0.32 46.98
CA GLN A 1167 -6.75 0.55 47.90
C GLN A 1167 -7.52 -0.32 48.91
N GLU A 1168 -7.15 -0.25 50.20
CA GLU A 1168 -7.89 -0.95 51.27
C GLU A 1168 -9.07 -0.11 51.78
N SER A 1169 -10.22 -0.74 52.03
CA SER A 1169 -11.38 -0.10 52.65
C SER A 1169 -11.15 0.07 54.16
N LYS A 1170 -11.53 1.21 54.72
CA LYS A 1170 -11.44 1.52 56.16
C LYS A 1170 -12.26 0.60 57.10
N ASP A 1171 -12.93 -0.44 56.59
CA ASP A 1171 -13.82 -1.31 57.37
C ASP A 1171 -13.14 -2.59 57.91
N ASP A 1172 -11.88 -2.88 57.56
CA ASP A 1172 -11.19 -4.11 57.96
C ASP A 1172 -10.18 -3.93 59.12
N GLU A 1173 -10.36 -2.92 59.98
CA GLU A 1173 -9.46 -2.66 61.13
C GLU A 1173 -9.69 -3.60 62.34
N TYR A 1174 -10.54 -4.63 62.23
CA TYR A 1174 -10.86 -5.58 63.30
C TYR A 1174 -10.57 -7.06 62.96
N SER A 1175 -9.40 -7.36 62.39
CA SER A 1175 -8.84 -8.72 62.48
C SER A 1175 -7.31 -8.75 62.40
N SER A 1176 -6.64 -7.98 63.26
CA SER A 1176 -5.19 -8.11 63.44
C SER A 1176 -4.87 -9.17 64.50
N ASN A 1177 -4.57 -10.40 64.09
CA ASN A 1177 -3.56 -11.24 64.75
C ASN A 1177 -3.25 -12.50 63.93
N LYS A 1178 -1.96 -12.63 63.58
CA LYS A 1178 -1.27 -13.81 63.00
C LYS A 1178 -1.67 -14.24 61.58
N VAL A 1179 -1.00 -13.69 60.57
CA VAL A 1179 -0.28 -14.47 59.54
C VAL A 1179 0.99 -13.68 59.18
N GLY A 1180 2.15 -14.28 59.39
CA GLY A 1180 3.43 -13.74 58.93
C GLY A 1180 3.62 -13.99 57.44
N GLY A 1181 4.43 -13.12 56.81
CA GLY A 1181 5.16 -13.33 55.55
C GLY A 1181 4.56 -14.26 54.50
N GLY A 1182 4.02 -13.68 53.43
CA GLY A 1182 3.72 -14.40 52.19
C GLY A 1182 2.67 -13.67 51.37
N GLY A 1183 3.04 -13.11 50.22
CA GLY A 1183 2.03 -12.54 49.32
C GLY A 1183 2.50 -11.63 48.19
N VAL A 1184 3.78 -11.28 48.06
CA VAL A 1184 4.33 -10.68 46.82
C VAL A 1184 5.79 -11.12 46.71
N GLU A 1185 6.09 -12.00 45.75
CA GLU A 1185 7.47 -12.39 45.42
C GLU A 1185 7.84 -11.81 44.05
N PRO A 1186 8.83 -10.90 43.97
CA PRO A 1186 9.47 -10.55 42.70
C PRO A 1186 10.32 -11.74 42.24
N THR A 1187 10.20 -12.14 40.97
CA THR A 1187 11.13 -13.11 40.39
C THR A 1187 12.47 -12.42 40.10
N GLU A 1188 13.51 -12.71 40.91
CA GLU A 1188 14.88 -12.23 40.67
C GLU A 1188 15.43 -12.74 39.33
N GLN A 1189 15.85 -11.83 38.43
CA GLN A 1189 16.94 -12.10 37.48
C GLN A 1189 18.14 -11.24 37.87
N LYS A 1190 18.92 -11.70 38.84
CA LYS A 1190 20.32 -11.28 39.01
C LYS A 1190 21.17 -11.95 37.93
N ARG A 1191 21.75 -11.18 37.01
CA ARG A 1191 22.94 -11.65 36.25
C ARG A 1191 24.20 -11.27 37.04
N HIS A 1192 24.72 -12.19 37.84
CA HIS A 1192 26.12 -12.13 38.29
C HIS A 1192 27.04 -12.72 37.21
N ARG A 1193 28.15 -12.03 36.91
CA ARG A 1193 29.24 -12.54 36.06
C ARG A 1193 30.40 -12.97 36.97
N THR A 1194 30.92 -14.16 36.70
CA THR A 1194 31.88 -14.95 37.48
C THR A 1194 33.34 -14.50 37.32
N ASP A 1195 34.11 -14.72 38.39
CA ASP A 1195 35.57 -14.63 38.50
C ASP A 1195 36.32 -15.70 37.67
N LEU A 1196 37.50 -15.33 37.15
CA LEU A 1196 38.62 -16.24 36.89
C LEU A 1196 39.90 -15.61 37.47
N LEU A 1197 40.57 -16.41 38.29
CA LEU A 1197 41.78 -16.11 39.06
C LEU A 1197 43.02 -15.95 38.17
N GLU A 1198 43.93 -15.05 38.57
CA GLU A 1198 45.35 -15.40 38.68
C GLU A 1198 46.06 -14.52 39.72
N SER A 1199 46.80 -15.20 40.57
CA SER A 1199 47.50 -14.72 41.76
C SER A 1199 48.94 -14.31 41.44
N GLU A 1200 49.46 -13.24 42.03
CA GLU A 1200 50.82 -13.24 42.61
C GLU A 1200 51.11 -12.03 43.54
N ASN A 1201 51.50 -12.39 44.77
CA ASN A 1201 52.36 -11.76 45.79
C ASN A 1201 52.33 -10.24 46.16
N PRO A 1202 52.29 -9.93 47.48
CA PRO A 1202 52.54 -8.59 48.01
C PRO A 1202 53.95 -8.45 48.60
N GLN A 1203 54.75 -7.46 48.17
CA GLN A 1203 55.68 -6.73 49.05
C GLN A 1203 56.43 -5.58 48.33
N GLN A 1204 56.70 -4.52 49.11
CA GLN A 1204 57.68 -3.42 48.94
C GLN A 1204 57.22 -2.05 48.38
N LYS A 1205 56.89 -1.18 49.34
CA LYS A 1205 57.56 0.11 49.65
C LYS A 1205 58.06 1.01 48.50
N LYS A 1206 57.51 2.23 48.55
CA LYS A 1206 58.17 3.56 48.50
C LYS A 1206 58.79 4.06 47.20
N HIS A 1207 58.35 5.30 46.90
CA HIS A 1207 59.09 6.49 46.50
C HIS A 1207 59.07 6.97 45.03
N ARG A 1208 58.66 8.25 44.95
CA ARG A 1208 59.17 9.35 44.11
C ARG A 1208 58.78 9.37 42.62
N GLY A 1209 57.88 10.30 42.34
CA GLY A 1209 58.25 11.57 41.68
C GLY A 1209 58.30 11.57 40.14
N PRO A 1210 57.98 12.72 39.51
CA PRO A 1210 57.46 12.80 38.15
C PRO A 1210 58.55 13.08 37.11
N ASN A 1211 58.26 12.85 35.82
CA ASN A 1211 58.54 13.78 34.72
C ASN A 1211 58.12 13.23 33.34
N SER A 1212 57.58 14.15 32.53
CA SER A 1212 57.58 14.25 31.04
C SER A 1212 57.05 13.05 30.24
N MET A 1213 56.05 13.19 29.37
CA MET A 1213 55.78 14.26 28.38
C MET A 1213 54.28 14.54 28.27
#